data_AF-A0A925MQU0-F1
#
_entry.id   AF-A0A925MQU0-F1
#
_cell.length_a   1.000
_cell.length_b   1.000
_cell.length_c   1.000
_cell.angle_alpha   90.00
_cell.angle_beta   90.00
_cell.angle_gamma   90.00
#
_symmetry.space_group_name_H-M   'P 1'
#
loop_
_entity.id
_entity.type
_entity.pdbx_description
1 polymer ?
#
loop_
_entity_poly.entity_id
_entity_poly.type
_entity_poly.pdbx_seq_one_letter_code
_entity_poly.pdbx_strand_id
1 'polypeptide(L)'
;IGLGGGAASSVGSGASSENLDFASVQRGNPEMQRRAQEVIDACWQMGDANPIQLIHDVGAGGLSNGIPESIDHSKRGGKIDLRAIPSDEPDMSPLEIWCNEAQERYVLIVPANRVAQFAQLCQRERCPYAVVGEITGDRQLVVHDSLHNNRPVDMPLEVLLGKPPRMTRDVKCLPAFADNFTGAGIDIREAAYRLLRLPTIADKTFLITIGDRTVGGMIARDQMVGPWQVPVSDVAVTISDYTSTTGEAMSMGERTPLALLNAPASGRMAVAEALTNIAAADIDKLSDVRLSANWMAACGEPGEDADLYATVRAIGEEFCPALDIAIPVGKDSLSMKTAWSDAGVAKKMTAPVSLIVSAFAPVRDVRRTLTPQLRVDRDDTRLLFVDLAAGRQRLGGSCLAQVYGRLGCEAPDCEQPALLKAFFAAMRELRAQQTILAYHDRSDGGLFVTLAEMAFAGHCGVEVNIDGGKVAATLFNEELGAVLQVRAADRDAVQSIFAKHGLTSALQDIGIPTKSDRVRISIDTQIVLDETRAELQRAWSETSFRMQALRDNPECAREQYDASTDASDPGLHARLTFNPAEDTTAPFIHRGLRPRVAVLREQGVNSHAEMAAALHRAGFAPVDVHMTDLLARRARVTDFIGAVACGGFSYGDVLGAGE
;
A
#
# COMPACT_ATOMS: atom_id res chain seq x y z
N ILE A 1 6.83 -26.08 -9.31
CA ILE A 1 6.30 -24.71 -9.13
C ILE A 1 7.40 -23.73 -9.47
N GLY A 2 7.15 -22.78 -10.39
CA GLY A 2 8.04 -21.64 -10.60
C GLY A 2 9.46 -21.95 -11.07
N LEU A 3 9.73 -23.11 -11.69
CA LEU A 3 11.10 -23.48 -12.03
C LEU A 3 11.66 -22.49 -13.07
N GLY A 4 12.65 -21.69 -12.67
CA GLY A 4 13.23 -20.65 -13.52
C GLY A 4 12.41 -19.37 -13.60
N GLY A 5 11.51 -19.09 -12.64
CA GLY A 5 10.70 -17.87 -12.59
C GLY A 5 11.53 -16.59 -12.62
N GLY A 6 12.70 -16.57 -11.97
CA GLY A 6 13.66 -15.47 -12.11
C GLY A 6 14.09 -15.17 -13.56
N ALA A 7 14.30 -16.21 -14.39
CA ALA A 7 14.63 -16.02 -15.81
C ALA A 7 13.39 -15.68 -16.65
N ALA A 8 12.23 -16.27 -16.36
CA ALA A 8 10.97 -16.01 -17.06
C ALA A 8 10.47 -14.56 -16.84
N SER A 9 10.61 -14.02 -15.63
CA SER A 9 10.31 -12.62 -15.32
C SER A 9 11.28 -11.62 -15.99
N SER A 10 12.46 -12.09 -16.43
CA SER A 10 13.47 -11.28 -17.13
C SER A 10 13.27 -11.19 -18.65
N VAL A 11 12.24 -11.85 -19.21
CA VAL A 11 11.91 -11.81 -20.65
C VAL A 11 10.55 -11.14 -20.90
N GLY A 12 10.38 -10.50 -22.07
CA GLY A 12 9.11 -9.85 -22.44
C GLY A 12 7.98 -10.85 -22.69
N SER A 13 6.74 -10.47 -22.36
CA SER A 13 5.56 -11.34 -22.48
C SER A 13 5.05 -11.48 -23.92
N GLY A 14 4.35 -12.60 -24.23
CA GLY A 14 3.53 -12.74 -25.44
C GLY A 14 4.03 -13.69 -26.55
N ALA A 15 5.19 -14.34 -26.39
CA ALA A 15 5.72 -15.32 -27.36
C ALA A 15 6.35 -16.57 -26.70
N SER A 16 5.90 -16.91 -25.50
CA SER A 16 6.39 -18.07 -24.75
C SER A 16 5.80 -19.38 -25.28
N SER A 17 6.55 -20.48 -25.14
CA SER A 17 6.00 -21.82 -25.32
C SER A 17 5.11 -22.20 -24.13
N GLU A 18 4.14 -23.09 -24.34
CA GLU A 18 3.20 -23.57 -23.32
C GLU A 18 3.90 -24.00 -22.01
N ASN A 19 5.09 -24.61 -22.11
CA ASN A 19 5.90 -25.02 -20.96
C ASN A 19 6.40 -23.84 -20.10
N LEU A 20 6.72 -22.70 -20.70
CA LEU A 20 7.13 -21.48 -19.99
C LEU A 20 5.94 -20.81 -19.28
N ASP A 21 4.74 -20.94 -19.84
CA ASP A 21 3.51 -20.43 -19.21
C ASP A 21 3.12 -21.27 -17.98
N PHE A 22 3.26 -22.61 -18.03
CA PHE A 22 3.09 -23.45 -16.84
C PHE A 22 4.10 -23.13 -15.73
N ALA A 23 5.36 -22.84 -16.08
CA ALA A 23 6.38 -22.45 -15.12
C ALA A 23 6.06 -21.10 -14.44
N SER A 24 5.21 -20.27 -15.03
CA SER A 24 4.82 -18.96 -14.49
C SER A 24 3.61 -19.02 -13.54
N VAL A 25 2.95 -20.17 -13.42
CA VAL A 25 1.84 -20.37 -12.48
C VAL A 25 2.40 -20.56 -11.06
N GLN A 26 2.11 -19.59 -10.19
CA GLN A 26 2.45 -19.65 -8.77
C GLN A 26 1.33 -20.31 -7.94
N ARG A 27 1.69 -20.81 -6.75
CA ARG A 27 0.75 -21.43 -5.82
C ARG A 27 1.06 -20.97 -4.39
N GLY A 28 0.18 -20.17 -3.82
CA GLY A 28 0.27 -19.73 -2.43
C GLY A 28 -0.62 -20.56 -1.50
N ASN A 29 -0.19 -20.69 -0.25
CA ASN A 29 -0.94 -21.24 0.89
C ASN A 29 -0.75 -20.33 2.12
N PRO A 30 -1.57 -19.26 2.26
CA PRO A 30 -1.39 -18.27 3.33
C PRO A 30 -1.44 -18.83 4.76
N GLU A 31 -2.17 -19.92 4.99
CA GLU A 31 -2.24 -20.59 6.29
C GLU A 31 -0.88 -21.17 6.71
N MET A 32 -0.12 -21.72 5.75
CA MET A 32 1.23 -22.21 6.00
C MET A 32 2.17 -21.06 6.39
N GLN A 33 2.06 -19.92 5.70
CA GLN A 33 2.84 -18.74 6.04
C GLN A 33 2.46 -18.19 7.43
N ARG A 34 1.18 -18.25 7.82
CA ARG A 34 0.75 -17.87 9.16
C ARG A 34 1.40 -18.75 10.22
N ARG A 35 1.47 -20.07 10.03
CA ARG A 35 2.16 -20.98 10.96
C ARG A 35 3.65 -20.68 11.08
N ALA A 36 4.31 -20.35 9.97
CA ALA A 36 5.70 -19.91 9.99
C ALA A 36 5.86 -18.59 10.76
N GLN A 37 4.95 -17.64 10.56
CA GLN A 37 4.94 -16.37 11.28
C GLN A 37 4.79 -16.57 12.79
N GLU A 38 3.93 -17.48 13.26
CA GLU A 38 3.80 -17.78 14.70
C GLU A 38 5.11 -18.30 15.31
N VAL A 39 5.89 -19.10 14.56
CA VAL A 39 7.21 -19.55 15.01
C VAL A 39 8.21 -18.40 15.05
N ILE A 40 8.21 -17.54 14.03
CA ILE A 40 9.04 -16.33 13.99
C ILE A 40 8.69 -15.43 15.18
N ASP A 41 7.40 -15.26 15.47
CA ASP A 41 6.87 -14.48 16.57
C ASP A 41 7.32 -15.03 17.92
N ALA A 42 7.13 -16.32 18.14
CA ALA A 42 7.62 -16.99 19.34
C ALA A 42 9.15 -16.85 19.51
N CYS A 43 9.92 -16.83 18.41
CA CYS A 43 11.37 -16.67 18.46
C CYS A 43 11.78 -15.24 18.87
N TRP A 44 11.25 -14.19 18.23
CA TRP A 44 11.66 -12.81 18.54
C TRP A 44 11.09 -12.33 19.89
N GLN A 45 9.92 -12.82 20.31
CA GLN A 45 9.34 -12.53 21.63
C GLN A 45 10.19 -13.05 22.80
N MET A 46 11.16 -13.93 22.55
CA MET A 46 12.15 -14.36 23.55
C MET A 46 13.24 -13.32 23.83
N GLY A 47 13.27 -12.19 23.11
CA GLY A 47 14.27 -11.13 23.28
C GLY A 47 15.70 -11.63 23.02
N ASP A 48 16.62 -11.39 23.96
CA ASP A 48 18.02 -11.84 23.87
C ASP A 48 18.15 -13.37 23.76
N ALA A 49 17.12 -14.11 24.14
CA ALA A 49 17.07 -15.56 23.99
C ALA A 49 16.49 -16.01 22.63
N ASN A 50 16.40 -15.15 21.62
CA ASN A 50 16.00 -15.55 20.27
C ASN A 50 16.97 -16.59 19.68
N PRO A 51 16.52 -17.79 19.27
CA PRO A 51 17.40 -18.80 18.68
C PRO A 51 17.82 -18.52 17.23
N ILE A 52 17.15 -17.60 16.53
CA ILE A 52 17.41 -17.26 15.13
C ILE A 52 18.63 -16.34 15.05
N GLN A 53 19.70 -16.80 14.41
CA GLN A 53 20.88 -15.95 14.12
C GLN A 53 20.73 -15.20 12.80
N LEU A 54 20.05 -15.82 11.85
CA LEU A 54 19.75 -15.28 10.53
C LEU A 54 18.48 -15.94 10.02
N ILE A 55 17.64 -15.14 9.37
CA ILE A 55 16.49 -15.61 8.60
C ILE A 55 16.53 -14.93 7.24
N HIS A 56 16.17 -15.68 6.21
CA HIS A 56 16.07 -15.19 4.83
C HIS A 56 14.83 -15.80 4.18
N ASP A 57 14.15 -15.04 3.33
CA ASP A 57 13.03 -15.54 2.53
C ASP A 57 13.52 -16.47 1.41
N VAL A 58 12.62 -17.31 0.88
CA VAL A 58 12.88 -18.14 -0.29
C VAL A 58 11.95 -17.69 -1.42
N GLY A 59 12.50 -16.92 -2.35
CA GLY A 59 11.80 -16.41 -3.53
C GLY A 59 12.36 -16.96 -4.84
N ALA A 60 12.78 -16.05 -5.72
CA ALA A 60 13.32 -16.39 -7.03
C ALA A 60 14.57 -17.29 -6.93
N GLY A 61 14.62 -18.34 -7.75
CA GLY A 61 15.68 -19.35 -7.71
C GLY A 61 15.58 -20.35 -6.53
N GLY A 62 14.59 -20.22 -5.65
CA GLY A 62 14.35 -21.17 -4.57
C GLY A 62 15.51 -21.32 -3.59
N LEU A 63 15.74 -22.54 -3.11
CA LEU A 63 16.82 -22.84 -2.16
C LEU A 63 18.21 -22.63 -2.76
N SER A 64 18.32 -22.76 -4.09
CA SER A 64 19.55 -22.50 -4.82
C SER A 64 20.06 -21.06 -4.71
N ASN A 65 19.16 -20.12 -4.40
CA ASN A 65 19.53 -18.75 -4.05
C ASN A 65 19.56 -18.55 -2.53
N GLY A 66 18.46 -18.90 -1.84
CA GLY A 66 18.28 -18.55 -0.43
C GLY A 66 19.31 -19.20 0.52
N ILE A 67 19.72 -20.46 0.28
CA ILE A 67 20.73 -21.12 1.13
C ILE A 67 22.12 -20.52 0.91
N PRO A 68 22.63 -20.40 -0.34
CA PRO A 68 23.94 -19.79 -0.57
C PRO A 68 24.05 -18.35 -0.05
N GLU A 69 23.04 -17.50 -0.27
CA GLU A 69 23.03 -16.11 0.25
C GLU A 69 23.07 -16.08 1.79
N SER A 70 22.28 -16.93 2.45
CA SER A 70 22.25 -17.06 3.91
C SER A 70 23.62 -17.45 4.49
N ILE A 71 24.33 -18.38 3.82
CA ILE A 71 25.65 -18.84 4.27
C ILE A 71 26.71 -17.74 4.06
N ASP A 72 26.70 -17.09 2.89
CA ASP A 72 27.74 -16.12 2.50
C ASP A 72 27.72 -14.84 3.35
N HIS A 73 26.60 -14.49 4.00
CA HIS A 73 26.55 -13.44 5.03
C HIS A 73 27.64 -13.60 6.11
N SER A 74 28.02 -14.84 6.42
CA SER A 74 29.06 -15.16 7.40
C SER A 74 30.42 -15.49 6.78
N LYS A 75 30.57 -15.41 5.44
CA LYS A 75 31.75 -15.80 4.65
C LYS A 75 32.22 -17.23 4.91
N ARG A 76 31.26 -18.16 5.08
CA ARG A 76 31.47 -19.58 5.40
C ARG A 76 31.07 -20.48 4.24
N GLY A 77 31.21 -21.80 4.39
CA GLY A 77 30.69 -22.81 3.47
C GLY A 77 29.45 -23.51 4.04
N GLY A 78 28.90 -24.48 3.31
CA GLY A 78 27.80 -25.31 3.80
C GLY A 78 27.77 -26.69 3.18
N LYS A 79 27.35 -27.66 3.99
CA LYS A 79 27.05 -29.03 3.56
C LYS A 79 25.58 -29.29 3.74
N ILE A 80 24.88 -29.54 2.64
CA ILE A 80 23.43 -29.71 2.59
C ILE A 80 23.12 -31.13 2.16
N ASP A 81 22.22 -31.81 2.88
CA ASP A 81 21.61 -33.06 2.44
C ASP A 81 20.32 -32.74 1.68
N LEU A 82 20.35 -32.97 0.38
CA LEU A 82 19.22 -32.72 -0.51
C LEU A 82 17.98 -33.51 -0.09
N ARG A 83 18.15 -34.71 0.48
CA ARG A 83 17.03 -35.58 0.86
C ARG A 83 16.48 -35.28 2.25
N ALA A 84 17.09 -34.36 2.99
CA ALA A 84 16.51 -33.78 4.20
C ALA A 84 15.47 -32.69 3.90
N ILE A 85 15.41 -32.19 2.66
CA ILE A 85 14.43 -31.18 2.24
C ILE A 85 13.05 -31.84 2.14
N PRO A 86 12.01 -31.33 2.82
CA PRO A 86 10.65 -31.84 2.69
C PRO A 86 10.16 -31.71 1.25
N SER A 87 9.56 -32.77 0.71
CA SER A 87 9.04 -32.81 -0.65
C SER A 87 7.71 -33.56 -0.69
N ASP A 88 6.70 -32.94 -1.31
CA ASP A 88 5.42 -33.57 -1.65
C ASP A 88 5.46 -34.26 -3.03
N GLU A 89 6.53 -34.02 -3.82
CA GLU A 89 6.73 -34.61 -5.15
C GLU A 89 8.01 -35.47 -5.13
N PRO A 90 7.91 -36.79 -4.89
CA PRO A 90 9.07 -37.65 -4.64
C PRO A 90 9.94 -37.87 -5.88
N ASP A 91 9.37 -37.72 -7.07
CA ASP A 91 10.05 -37.97 -8.35
C ASP A 91 10.85 -36.76 -8.87
N MET A 92 10.87 -35.65 -8.12
CA MET A 92 11.64 -34.47 -8.51
C MET A 92 13.14 -34.78 -8.62
N SER A 93 13.72 -34.31 -9.72
CA SER A 93 15.17 -34.31 -9.92
C SER A 93 15.87 -33.42 -8.89
N PRO A 94 17.20 -33.58 -8.69
CA PRO A 94 17.95 -32.69 -7.81
C PRO A 94 17.83 -31.20 -8.17
N LEU A 95 17.74 -30.89 -9.47
CA LEU A 95 17.53 -29.52 -9.94
C LEU A 95 16.17 -28.98 -9.50
N GLU A 96 15.10 -29.77 -9.64
CA GLU A 96 13.76 -29.35 -9.26
C GLU A 96 13.63 -29.16 -7.74
N ILE A 97 14.19 -30.07 -6.92
CA ILE A 97 14.20 -29.93 -5.46
C ILE A 97 14.92 -28.64 -5.04
N TRP A 98 16.06 -28.34 -5.68
CA TRP A 98 16.93 -27.24 -5.30
C TRP A 98 16.44 -25.87 -5.81
N CYS A 99 15.88 -25.82 -7.02
CA CYS A 99 15.60 -24.57 -7.74
C CYS A 99 14.12 -24.23 -7.89
N ASN A 100 13.18 -25.06 -7.42
CA ASN A 100 11.76 -24.69 -7.44
C ASN A 100 11.48 -23.44 -6.59
N GLU A 101 10.51 -22.65 -7.02
CA GLU A 101 10.05 -21.45 -6.33
C GLU A 101 8.72 -21.73 -5.60
N ALA A 102 8.61 -22.90 -4.94
CA ALA A 102 7.49 -23.16 -4.04
C ALA A 102 7.45 -22.11 -2.92
N GLN A 103 6.24 -21.68 -2.57
CA GLN A 103 5.97 -20.56 -1.67
C GLN A 103 6.04 -20.98 -0.18
N GLU A 104 5.88 -20.01 0.72
CA GLU A 104 5.85 -20.16 2.18
C GLU A 104 7.09 -20.80 2.83
N ARG A 105 8.28 -20.53 2.27
CA ARG A 105 9.55 -21.08 2.77
C ARG A 105 10.50 -19.99 3.26
N TYR A 106 11.26 -20.34 4.30
CA TYR A 106 12.29 -19.51 4.90
C TYR A 106 13.54 -20.36 5.16
N VAL A 107 14.72 -19.76 5.02
CA VAL A 107 15.99 -20.34 5.45
C VAL A 107 16.39 -19.70 6.78
N LEU A 108 16.74 -20.52 7.78
CA LEU A 108 17.15 -20.05 9.09
C LEU A 108 18.49 -20.66 9.50
N ILE A 109 19.32 -19.86 10.17
CA ILE A 109 20.53 -20.30 10.86
C ILE A 109 20.24 -20.32 12.36
N VAL A 110 20.34 -21.51 12.97
CA VAL A 110 20.09 -21.74 14.41
C VAL A 110 21.28 -22.49 15.02
N PRO A 111 21.75 -22.13 16.22
CA PRO A 111 22.80 -22.87 16.90
C PRO A 111 22.42 -24.33 17.13
N ALA A 112 23.36 -25.27 16.91
CA ALA A 112 23.09 -26.71 17.02
C ALA A 112 22.49 -27.13 18.38
N ASN A 113 22.95 -26.52 19.48
CA ASN A 113 22.44 -26.77 20.83
C ASN A 113 21.03 -26.19 21.10
N ARG A 114 20.46 -25.44 20.16
CA ARG A 114 19.17 -24.75 20.25
C ARG A 114 18.13 -25.29 19.27
N VAL A 115 18.53 -26.18 18.35
CA VAL A 115 17.64 -26.82 17.37
C VAL A 115 16.47 -27.54 18.06
N ALA A 116 16.71 -28.24 19.17
CA ALA A 116 15.65 -28.93 19.90
C ALA A 116 14.60 -27.97 20.49
N GLN A 117 15.01 -26.77 20.89
CA GLN A 117 14.08 -25.74 21.36
C GLN A 117 13.27 -25.16 20.19
N PHE A 118 13.93 -24.85 19.07
CA PHE A 118 13.25 -24.38 17.86
C PHE A 118 12.22 -25.42 17.38
N ALA A 119 12.57 -26.70 17.40
CA ALA A 119 11.68 -27.81 17.07
C ALA A 119 10.40 -27.83 17.93
N GLN A 120 10.50 -27.50 19.22
CA GLN A 120 9.34 -27.44 20.11
C GLN A 120 8.39 -26.29 19.73
N LEU A 121 8.93 -25.14 19.31
CA LEU A 121 8.13 -24.03 18.80
C LEU A 121 7.39 -24.44 17.51
N CYS A 122 8.13 -25.00 16.54
CA CYS A 122 7.55 -25.53 15.30
C CYS A 122 6.45 -26.56 15.57
N GLN A 123 6.69 -27.52 16.48
CA GLN A 123 5.72 -28.54 16.83
C GLN A 123 4.46 -27.94 17.47
N ARG A 124 4.63 -26.94 18.35
CA ARG A 124 3.49 -26.26 18.99
C ARG A 124 2.61 -25.58 17.96
N GLU A 125 3.21 -24.90 16.98
CA GLU A 125 2.51 -24.12 15.94
C GLU A 125 2.16 -24.97 14.70
N ARG A 126 2.42 -26.28 14.72
CA ARG A 126 2.33 -27.16 13.55
C ARG A 126 3.13 -26.67 12.33
N CYS A 127 4.16 -25.85 12.50
CA CYS A 127 4.99 -25.41 11.39
C CYS A 127 5.95 -26.53 10.97
N PRO A 128 5.89 -27.05 9.73
CA PRO A 128 6.89 -27.99 9.24
C PRO A 128 8.26 -27.31 9.20
N TYR A 129 9.31 -28.06 9.52
CA TYR A 129 10.69 -27.61 9.40
C TYR A 129 11.59 -28.81 9.11
N ALA A 130 12.78 -28.55 8.57
CA ALA A 130 13.82 -29.56 8.41
C ALA A 130 15.20 -28.95 8.64
N VAL A 131 16.07 -29.71 9.31
CA VAL A 131 17.50 -29.40 9.35
C VAL A 131 18.12 -30.01 8.11
N VAL A 132 18.41 -29.16 7.13
CA VAL A 132 18.88 -29.60 5.81
C VAL A 132 20.41 -29.66 5.70
N GLY A 133 21.15 -29.15 6.68
CA GLY A 133 22.60 -29.12 6.61
C GLY A 133 23.28 -28.36 7.73
N GLU A 134 24.59 -28.15 7.56
CA GLU A 134 25.45 -27.45 8.50
C GLU A 134 26.34 -26.42 7.79
N ILE A 135 26.75 -25.39 8.53
CA ILE A 135 27.70 -24.37 8.06
C ILE A 135 29.12 -24.85 8.32
N THR A 136 29.99 -24.76 7.31
CA THR A 136 31.39 -25.20 7.36
C THR A 136 32.38 -24.03 7.30
N GLY A 137 33.64 -24.29 7.65
CA GLY A 137 34.70 -23.26 7.66
C GLY A 137 35.46 -23.08 6.33
N ASP A 138 35.16 -23.88 5.30
CA ASP A 138 35.97 -24.05 4.09
C ASP A 138 35.48 -23.27 2.86
N ARG A 139 34.39 -22.49 3.01
CA ARG A 139 33.76 -21.70 1.91
C ARG A 139 33.32 -22.52 0.70
N GLN A 140 33.18 -23.84 0.86
CA GLN A 140 32.61 -24.72 -0.17
C GLN A 140 31.12 -24.90 0.07
N LEU A 141 30.35 -24.90 -1.02
CA LEU A 141 28.97 -25.37 -1.01
C LEU A 141 28.94 -26.80 -1.56
N VAL A 142 28.54 -27.74 -0.71
CA VAL A 142 28.33 -29.14 -1.10
C VAL A 142 26.87 -29.47 -0.86
N VAL A 143 26.14 -29.80 -1.92
CA VAL A 143 24.82 -30.41 -1.86
C VAL A 143 25.00 -31.90 -2.16
N HIS A 144 24.72 -32.75 -1.19
CA HIS A 144 24.83 -34.19 -1.30
C HIS A 144 23.44 -34.80 -1.50
N ASP A 145 23.34 -35.76 -2.42
CA ASP A 145 22.14 -36.56 -2.61
C ASP A 145 22.38 -37.98 -2.12
N SER A 146 21.81 -38.31 -0.96
CA SER A 146 21.94 -39.62 -0.32
C SER A 146 21.22 -40.75 -1.07
N LEU A 147 20.22 -40.45 -1.92
CA LEU A 147 19.52 -41.45 -2.72
C LEU A 147 20.40 -41.96 -3.88
N HIS A 148 21.12 -41.04 -4.53
CA HIS A 148 22.00 -41.37 -5.65
C HIS A 148 23.48 -41.47 -5.28
N ASN A 149 23.82 -41.22 -4.01
CA ASN A 149 25.17 -41.22 -3.46
C ASN A 149 26.14 -40.37 -4.32
N ASN A 150 25.71 -39.15 -4.66
CA ASN A 150 26.50 -38.21 -5.46
C ASN A 150 26.40 -36.78 -4.88
N ARG A 151 27.07 -35.83 -5.54
CA ARG A 151 27.08 -34.42 -5.16
C ARG A 151 26.58 -33.56 -6.33
N PRO A 152 25.26 -33.27 -6.41
CA PRO A 152 24.74 -32.41 -7.46
C PRO A 152 25.37 -31.01 -7.51
N VAL A 153 25.85 -30.51 -6.36
CA VAL A 153 26.61 -29.26 -6.26
C VAL A 153 27.86 -29.52 -5.41
N ASP A 154 29.03 -29.16 -5.93
CA ASP A 154 30.31 -29.19 -5.23
C ASP A 154 31.19 -28.07 -5.80
N MET A 155 31.12 -26.88 -5.22
CA MET A 155 31.84 -25.71 -5.73
C MET A 155 32.12 -24.64 -4.65
N PRO A 156 33.14 -23.79 -4.83
CA PRO A 156 33.36 -22.63 -3.97
C PRO A 156 32.20 -21.64 -4.07
N LEU A 157 31.74 -21.08 -2.95
CA LEU A 157 30.66 -20.08 -2.95
C LEU A 157 31.03 -18.81 -3.73
N GLU A 158 32.31 -18.44 -3.75
CA GLU A 158 32.79 -17.29 -4.54
C GLU A 158 32.63 -17.48 -6.05
N VAL A 159 32.59 -18.72 -6.55
CA VAL A 159 32.34 -19.01 -7.96
C VAL A 159 30.85 -18.87 -8.25
N LEU A 160 29.98 -19.36 -7.36
CA LEU A 160 28.53 -19.27 -7.50
C LEU A 160 28.03 -17.82 -7.41
N LEU A 161 28.53 -17.06 -6.43
CA LEU A 161 28.13 -15.67 -6.16
C LEU A 161 29.03 -14.64 -6.86
N GLY A 162 30.00 -15.10 -7.67
CA GLY A 162 30.90 -14.26 -8.43
C GLY A 162 30.15 -13.39 -9.42
N LYS A 163 30.45 -12.09 -9.46
CA LYS A 163 29.78 -11.14 -10.35
C LYS A 163 30.48 -11.08 -11.72
N PRO A 164 29.75 -11.15 -12.85
CA PRO A 164 30.32 -10.82 -14.15
C PRO A 164 30.77 -9.35 -14.19
N PRO A 165 31.54 -8.92 -15.22
CA PRO A 165 31.89 -7.53 -15.41
C PRO A 165 30.65 -6.62 -15.39
N ARG A 166 30.82 -5.38 -14.90
CA ARG A 166 29.73 -4.40 -14.88
C ARG A 166 29.23 -4.14 -16.30
N MET A 167 27.91 -4.17 -16.49
CA MET A 167 27.25 -3.85 -17.75
C MET A 167 27.43 -2.37 -18.08
N THR A 168 27.77 -2.05 -19.32
CA THR A 168 27.75 -0.69 -19.87
C THR A 168 26.60 -0.57 -20.85
N ARG A 169 25.75 0.46 -20.70
CA ARG A 169 24.67 0.78 -21.64
C ARG A 169 25.00 2.11 -22.32
N ASP A 170 25.13 2.10 -23.64
CA ASP A 170 25.28 3.29 -24.48
C ASP A 170 23.93 3.60 -25.12
N VAL A 171 23.27 4.65 -24.64
CA VAL A 171 21.85 4.94 -24.89
C VAL A 171 21.67 6.41 -25.26
N LYS A 172 20.57 6.72 -25.94
CA LYS A 172 20.28 8.07 -26.43
C LYS A 172 18.91 8.52 -25.96
N CYS A 173 18.82 9.77 -25.53
CA CYS A 173 17.54 10.43 -25.30
C CYS A 173 16.80 10.59 -26.63
N LEU A 174 15.49 10.38 -26.59
CA LEU A 174 14.60 10.63 -27.72
C LEU A 174 13.67 11.81 -27.40
N PRO A 175 13.20 12.55 -28.42
CA PRO A 175 12.20 13.57 -28.20
C PRO A 175 10.88 12.91 -27.75
N ALA A 176 10.22 13.53 -26.78
CA ALA A 176 8.90 13.13 -26.32
C ALA A 176 7.86 13.19 -27.45
N PHE A 177 6.89 12.29 -27.40
CA PHE A 177 5.69 12.40 -28.23
C PHE A 177 4.75 13.42 -27.59
N ALA A 178 4.25 14.38 -28.35
CA ALA A 178 3.32 15.40 -27.86
C ALA A 178 2.25 15.70 -28.91
N ASP A 179 1.06 16.07 -28.46
CA ASP A 179 -0.01 16.58 -29.32
C ASP A 179 -0.44 18.00 -28.90
N ASN A 180 -1.42 18.58 -29.61
CA ASN A 180 -1.88 19.95 -29.40
C ASN A 180 -3.09 20.07 -28.47
N PHE A 181 -3.34 19.08 -27.61
CA PHE A 181 -4.47 19.12 -26.68
C PHE A 181 -4.30 20.22 -25.64
N THR A 182 -5.30 21.09 -25.53
CA THR A 182 -5.32 22.24 -24.60
C THR A 182 -6.55 22.28 -23.71
N GLY A 183 -7.46 21.30 -23.85
CA GLY A 183 -8.77 21.31 -23.21
C GLY A 183 -9.72 22.43 -23.68
N ALA A 184 -9.34 23.22 -24.69
CA ALA A 184 -10.19 24.30 -25.18
C ALA A 184 -11.44 23.77 -25.89
N GLY A 185 -12.60 24.31 -25.54
CA GLY A 185 -13.88 23.99 -26.19
C GLY A 185 -14.50 22.65 -25.76
N ILE A 186 -13.93 21.97 -24.77
CA ILE A 186 -14.58 20.78 -24.19
C ILE A 186 -15.79 21.18 -23.36
N ASP A 187 -16.80 20.32 -23.35
CA ASP A 187 -17.91 20.44 -22.42
C ASP A 187 -17.44 19.97 -21.02
N ILE A 188 -17.53 20.86 -20.03
CA ILE A 188 -17.05 20.61 -18.67
C ILE A 188 -17.86 19.55 -17.95
N ARG A 189 -19.17 19.50 -18.20
CA ARG A 189 -20.05 18.48 -17.64
C ARG A 189 -19.69 17.13 -18.23
N GLU A 190 -19.53 17.05 -19.55
CA GLU A 190 -19.10 15.82 -20.21
C GLU A 190 -17.75 15.33 -19.68
N ALA A 191 -16.76 16.23 -19.58
CA ALA A 191 -15.43 15.91 -19.08
C ALA A 191 -15.48 15.38 -17.65
N ALA A 192 -16.24 16.03 -16.75
CA ALA A 192 -16.46 15.57 -15.39
C ALA A 192 -16.99 14.12 -15.33
N TYR A 193 -18.03 13.83 -16.13
CA TYR A 193 -18.64 12.50 -16.19
C TYR A 193 -17.76 11.43 -16.85
N ARG A 194 -16.85 11.81 -17.76
CA ARG A 194 -15.83 10.90 -18.31
C ARG A 194 -14.76 10.58 -17.28
N LEU A 195 -14.27 11.60 -16.58
CA LEU A 195 -13.25 11.47 -15.53
C LEU A 195 -13.73 10.58 -14.39
N LEU A 196 -14.94 10.81 -13.87
CA LEU A 196 -15.49 9.98 -12.78
C LEU A 196 -15.68 8.51 -13.19
N ARG A 197 -15.78 8.20 -14.49
CA ARG A 197 -15.87 6.82 -14.98
C ARG A 197 -14.52 6.22 -15.38
N LEU A 198 -13.43 7.01 -15.40
CA LEU A 198 -12.10 6.49 -15.64
C LEU A 198 -11.68 5.64 -14.44
N PRO A 199 -11.31 4.35 -14.61
CA PRO A 199 -10.97 3.47 -13.48
C PRO A 199 -9.88 4.00 -12.54
N THR A 200 -8.94 4.81 -13.05
CA THR A 200 -7.92 5.50 -12.24
C THR A 200 -8.55 6.41 -11.18
N ILE A 201 -9.66 7.09 -11.50
CA ILE A 201 -10.36 8.03 -10.61
C ILE A 201 -11.53 7.36 -9.89
N ALA A 202 -12.32 6.55 -10.61
CA ALA A 202 -13.58 5.96 -10.15
C ALA A 202 -13.46 5.19 -8.82
N ASP A 203 -14.58 4.99 -8.14
CA ASP A 203 -14.72 4.25 -6.87
C ASP A 203 -13.89 2.95 -6.82
N LYS A 204 -13.08 2.80 -5.76
CA LYS A 204 -12.19 1.65 -5.56
C LYS A 204 -12.76 0.57 -4.64
N THR A 205 -14.04 0.65 -4.25
CA THR A 205 -14.68 -0.29 -3.33
C THR A 205 -14.41 -1.76 -3.71
N PHE A 206 -14.47 -2.11 -5.00
CA PHE A 206 -14.22 -3.49 -5.47
C PHE A 206 -12.81 -4.03 -5.17
N LEU A 207 -11.82 -3.16 -4.96
CA LEU A 207 -10.45 -3.51 -4.53
C LEU A 207 -10.31 -3.52 -3.00
N ILE A 208 -11.14 -2.77 -2.30
CA ILE A 208 -10.97 -2.48 -0.87
C ILE A 208 -11.75 -3.46 -0.01
N THR A 209 -13.01 -3.75 -0.35
CA THR A 209 -13.89 -4.57 0.50
C THR A 209 -13.58 -6.07 0.46
N ILE A 210 -12.75 -6.51 -0.49
CA ILE A 210 -12.26 -7.89 -0.57
C ILE A 210 -11.09 -8.19 0.37
N GLY A 211 -10.39 -7.15 0.84
CA GLY A 211 -9.27 -7.27 1.78
C GLY A 211 -9.71 -6.93 3.21
N ASP A 212 -9.19 -7.68 4.18
CA ASP A 212 -9.35 -7.34 5.60
C ASP A 212 -8.68 -5.99 5.91
N ARG A 213 -9.32 -5.18 6.76
CA ARG A 213 -8.85 -3.85 7.17
C ARG A 213 -8.93 -3.63 8.68
N THR A 214 -9.00 -4.70 9.47
CA THR A 214 -9.28 -4.66 10.91
C THR A 214 -8.50 -5.68 11.73
N VAL A 215 -8.01 -6.76 11.13
CA VAL A 215 -7.24 -7.81 11.82
C VAL A 215 -6.06 -7.22 12.60
N GLY A 216 -5.86 -7.71 13.83
CA GLY A 216 -4.86 -7.21 14.75
C GLY A 216 -5.33 -6.04 15.62
N GLY A 217 -6.47 -5.39 15.29
CA GLY A 217 -7.09 -4.36 16.12
C GLY A 217 -6.30 -3.04 16.23
N MET A 218 -5.36 -2.81 15.30
CA MET A 218 -4.43 -1.67 15.31
C MET A 218 -4.60 -0.74 14.10
N ILE A 219 -5.66 -0.89 13.31
CA ILE A 219 -5.94 -0.01 12.17
C ILE A 219 -6.67 1.24 12.68
N ALA A 220 -6.01 2.40 12.59
CA ALA A 220 -6.57 3.69 13.01
C ALA A 220 -7.26 4.42 11.84
N ARG A 221 -6.69 4.29 10.63
CA ARG A 221 -7.25 4.84 9.39
C ARG A 221 -7.10 3.83 8.26
N ASP A 222 -8.23 3.30 7.80
CA ASP A 222 -8.36 2.56 6.55
C ASP A 222 -8.83 3.46 5.41
N GLN A 223 -9.00 2.89 4.22
CA GLN A 223 -9.41 3.58 3.00
C GLN A 223 -10.83 4.18 3.09
N MET A 224 -11.73 3.56 3.85
CA MET A 224 -13.14 3.94 3.94
C MET A 224 -13.33 5.11 4.91
N VAL A 225 -13.87 6.22 4.43
CA VAL A 225 -13.99 7.46 5.19
C VAL A 225 -15.45 7.75 5.55
N GLY A 226 -15.66 8.04 6.83
CA GLY A 226 -16.89 8.66 7.33
C GLY A 226 -18.12 7.76 7.45
N PRO A 227 -19.27 8.33 7.86
CA PRO A 227 -20.50 7.56 8.04
C PRO A 227 -20.95 6.77 6.81
N TRP A 228 -20.65 7.26 5.60
CA TRP A 228 -20.98 6.60 4.34
C TRP A 228 -19.88 5.67 3.82
N GLN A 229 -18.77 5.54 4.54
CA GLN A 229 -17.67 4.62 4.24
C GLN A 229 -17.16 4.75 2.79
N VAL A 230 -16.87 5.99 2.36
CA VAL A 230 -16.42 6.30 0.99
C VAL A 230 -14.91 6.04 0.85
N PRO A 231 -14.42 5.27 -0.13
CA PRO A 231 -13.01 4.86 -0.23
C PRO A 231 -12.07 5.95 -0.77
N VAL A 232 -11.86 7.02 0.00
CA VAL A 232 -11.08 8.20 -0.44
C VAL A 232 -10.01 8.63 0.58
N SER A 233 -9.64 7.80 1.56
CA SER A 233 -8.54 8.17 2.46
C SER A 233 -7.21 8.28 1.71
N ASP A 234 -6.54 9.42 1.80
CA ASP A 234 -5.21 9.68 1.23
C ASP A 234 -4.10 8.81 1.87
N VAL A 235 -4.32 8.41 3.13
CA VAL A 235 -3.31 7.78 3.97
C VAL A 235 -3.90 6.61 4.73
N ALA A 236 -3.09 5.55 4.92
CA ALA A 236 -3.36 4.50 5.89
C ALA A 236 -2.57 4.76 7.17
N VAL A 237 -3.18 4.56 8.34
CA VAL A 237 -2.52 4.76 9.64
C VAL A 237 -2.80 3.59 10.58
N THR A 238 -1.73 3.03 11.15
CA THR A 238 -1.76 1.99 12.19
C THR A 238 -1.33 2.54 13.54
N ILE A 239 -1.69 1.86 14.63
CA ILE A 239 -1.31 2.19 16.00
C ILE A 239 -0.17 1.26 16.42
N SER A 240 0.85 1.78 17.11
CA SER A 240 2.04 1.00 17.46
C SER A 240 1.77 -0.12 18.50
N ASP A 241 0.75 0.05 19.36
CA ASP A 241 0.30 -0.97 20.31
C ASP A 241 -1.16 -0.71 20.77
N TYR A 242 -1.70 -1.57 21.63
CA TYR A 242 -3.10 -1.50 22.11
C TYR A 242 -3.42 -0.36 23.07
N THR A 243 -2.43 0.47 23.44
CA THR A 243 -2.55 1.53 24.44
C THR A 243 -1.99 2.87 24.00
N SER A 244 -1.07 2.88 23.04
CA SER A 244 -0.46 4.10 22.52
C SER A 244 -1.39 4.87 21.59
N THR A 245 -1.01 6.12 21.36
CA THR A 245 -1.60 6.98 20.33
C THR A 245 -0.63 7.22 19.19
N THR A 246 0.59 6.70 19.29
CA THR A 246 1.59 6.72 18.22
C THR A 246 1.30 5.62 17.21
N GLY A 247 1.94 5.70 16.06
CA GLY A 247 1.65 4.78 14.98
C GLY A 247 2.58 4.91 13.80
N GLU A 248 2.12 4.37 12.68
CA GLU A 248 2.83 4.38 11.40
C GLU A 248 1.84 4.82 10.32
N ALA A 249 2.31 5.65 9.37
CA ALA A 249 1.56 6.10 8.23
C ALA A 249 2.13 5.52 6.93
N MET A 250 1.25 5.20 6.00
CA MET A 250 1.57 4.73 4.66
C MET A 250 0.79 5.51 3.62
N SER A 251 1.45 5.94 2.56
CA SER A 251 0.82 6.51 1.37
C SER A 251 1.52 6.04 0.09
N MET A 252 0.91 6.33 -1.05
CA MET A 252 1.46 6.06 -2.36
C MET A 252 1.38 7.28 -3.26
N GLY A 253 2.28 7.34 -4.24
CA GLY A 253 2.23 8.29 -5.35
C GLY A 253 2.82 7.69 -6.61
N GLU A 254 2.18 7.95 -7.74
CA GLU A 254 2.58 7.49 -9.07
C GLU A 254 1.98 8.43 -10.13
N ARG A 255 2.75 8.72 -11.18
CA ARG A 255 2.22 9.49 -12.32
C ARG A 255 2.78 9.01 -13.64
N THR A 256 2.61 7.71 -13.85
CA THR A 256 3.19 6.95 -14.97
C THR A 256 2.95 7.59 -16.35
N PRO A 257 1.74 8.10 -16.70
CA PRO A 257 1.51 8.70 -18.02
C PRO A 257 2.39 9.92 -18.34
N LEU A 258 2.87 10.65 -17.32
CA LEU A 258 3.75 11.80 -17.53
C LEU A 258 5.08 11.41 -18.14
N ALA A 259 5.53 10.17 -17.95
CA ALA A 259 6.81 9.71 -18.49
C ALA A 259 6.86 9.68 -20.02
N LEU A 260 5.70 9.59 -20.69
CA LEU A 260 5.59 9.72 -22.14
C LEU A 260 5.98 11.13 -22.65
N LEU A 261 5.89 12.14 -21.77
CA LEU A 261 6.24 13.54 -22.06
C LEU A 261 7.56 13.96 -21.40
N ASN A 262 7.76 13.59 -20.14
CA ASN A 262 8.89 13.97 -19.32
C ASN A 262 9.08 12.97 -18.17
N ALA A 263 9.92 11.96 -18.38
CA ALA A 263 10.19 10.93 -17.38
C ALA A 263 10.72 11.48 -16.04
N PRO A 264 11.69 12.43 -16.01
CA PRO A 264 12.08 13.07 -14.74
C PRO A 264 10.93 13.76 -13.98
N ALA A 265 10.00 14.42 -14.69
CA ALA A 265 8.83 15.04 -14.05
C ALA A 265 7.88 13.97 -13.47
N SER A 266 7.68 12.85 -14.17
CA SER A 266 6.89 11.73 -13.66
C SER A 266 7.40 11.23 -12.30
N GLY A 267 8.71 11.11 -12.16
CA GLY A 267 9.32 10.67 -10.91
C GLY A 267 9.14 11.70 -9.78
N ARG A 268 9.30 13.00 -10.09
CA ARG A 268 9.17 14.07 -9.09
C ARG A 268 7.73 14.19 -8.61
N MET A 269 6.77 14.09 -9.54
CA MET A 269 5.35 14.07 -9.24
C MET A 269 4.94 12.83 -8.43
N ALA A 270 5.49 11.65 -8.72
CA ALA A 270 5.23 10.44 -7.93
C ALA A 270 5.72 10.58 -6.47
N VAL A 271 6.94 11.10 -6.27
CA VAL A 271 7.44 11.40 -4.91
C VAL A 271 6.56 12.46 -4.24
N ALA A 272 6.24 13.53 -4.94
CA ALA A 272 5.51 14.65 -4.37
C ALA A 272 4.06 14.30 -4.01
N GLU A 273 3.37 13.50 -4.83
CA GLU A 273 2.03 12.97 -4.52
C GLU A 273 2.05 12.07 -3.27
N ALA A 274 3.05 11.18 -3.16
CA ALA A 274 3.17 10.36 -1.95
C ALA A 274 3.29 11.26 -0.70
N LEU A 275 3.94 12.41 -0.81
CA LEU A 275 4.08 13.39 0.26
C LEU A 275 2.82 14.23 0.52
N THR A 276 2.06 14.60 -0.52
CA THR A 276 0.77 15.28 -0.33
C THR A 276 -0.25 14.34 0.28
N ASN A 277 -0.27 13.07 -0.11
CA ASN A 277 -1.10 12.04 0.52
C ASN A 277 -0.72 11.84 2.00
N ILE A 278 0.55 11.59 2.30
CA ILE A 278 0.98 11.32 3.68
C ILE A 278 0.85 12.55 4.61
N ALA A 279 0.78 13.76 4.05
CA ALA A 279 0.58 14.99 4.81
C ALA A 279 -0.74 15.01 5.58
N ALA A 280 -1.69 14.09 5.29
CA ALA A 280 -2.89 13.87 6.08
C ALA A 280 -2.62 13.31 7.50
N ALA A 281 -1.47 12.66 7.74
CA ALA A 281 -1.06 12.11 9.04
C ALA A 281 -0.27 13.11 9.92
N ASP A 282 -0.21 12.85 11.24
CA ASP A 282 0.54 13.68 12.22
C ASP A 282 2.02 13.27 12.33
N ILE A 283 2.82 13.68 11.34
CA ILE A 283 4.26 13.39 11.25
C ILE A 283 5.07 14.61 11.75
N ASP A 284 6.13 14.36 12.52
CA ASP A 284 6.90 15.44 13.16
C ASP A 284 7.70 16.31 12.19
N LYS A 285 8.39 15.69 11.24
CA LYS A 285 9.21 16.36 10.24
C LYS A 285 9.23 15.55 8.95
N LEU A 286 9.35 16.24 7.82
CA LEU A 286 9.40 15.62 6.50
C LEU A 286 10.53 14.58 6.39
N SER A 287 11.67 14.82 7.04
CA SER A 287 12.80 13.90 7.05
C SER A 287 12.62 12.64 7.90
N ASP A 288 11.46 12.45 8.54
CA ASP A 288 11.08 11.14 9.10
C ASP A 288 10.47 10.21 8.06
N VAL A 289 10.04 10.75 6.91
CA VAL A 289 9.50 9.95 5.81
C VAL A 289 10.61 9.10 5.17
N ARG A 290 10.32 7.84 4.90
CA ARG A 290 11.16 6.90 4.14
C ARG A 290 10.40 6.42 2.93
N LEU A 291 11.08 6.30 1.80
CA LEU A 291 10.46 5.89 0.54
C LEU A 291 10.90 4.49 0.13
N SER A 292 9.96 3.72 -0.42
CA SER A 292 10.26 2.65 -1.37
C SER A 292 10.13 3.19 -2.78
N ALA A 293 11.15 2.98 -3.62
CA ALA A 293 11.09 3.31 -5.05
C ALA A 293 11.04 2.03 -5.89
N ASN A 294 9.91 1.78 -6.55
CA ASN A 294 9.71 0.63 -7.41
C ASN A 294 9.70 1.08 -8.88
N TRP A 295 10.66 0.59 -9.66
CA TRP A 295 10.96 1.04 -11.01
C TRP A 295 10.51 0.02 -12.04
N MET A 296 9.50 0.36 -12.82
CA MET A 296 9.08 -0.41 -13.98
C MET A 296 9.56 0.29 -15.25
N ALA A 297 10.21 -0.43 -16.15
CA ALA A 297 10.67 0.13 -17.42
C ALA A 297 10.75 -0.96 -18.50
N ALA A 298 10.70 -0.56 -19.77
CA ALA A 298 10.92 -1.47 -20.89
C ALA A 298 12.37 -1.35 -21.40
N CYS A 299 13.34 -1.81 -20.62
CA CYS A 299 14.75 -1.63 -20.96
C CYS A 299 15.10 -2.22 -22.33
N GLY A 300 15.92 -1.48 -23.07
CA GLY A 300 16.30 -1.77 -24.46
C GLY A 300 15.27 -1.32 -25.50
N GLU A 301 14.08 -0.83 -25.12
CA GLU A 301 13.25 -0.07 -26.03
C GLU A 301 13.87 1.32 -26.30
N PRO A 302 13.70 1.88 -27.51
CA PRO A 302 14.27 3.19 -27.84
C PRO A 302 13.80 4.28 -26.87
N GLY A 303 14.74 5.00 -26.23
CA GLY A 303 14.46 6.10 -25.29
C GLY A 303 14.40 5.66 -23.82
N GLU A 304 13.72 4.54 -23.53
CA GLU A 304 13.38 4.10 -22.17
C GLU A 304 14.58 3.97 -21.22
N ASP A 305 15.74 3.48 -21.68
CA ASP A 305 16.93 3.37 -20.84
C ASP A 305 17.48 4.74 -20.40
N ALA A 306 17.44 5.73 -21.31
CA ALA A 306 17.90 7.08 -21.02
C ALA A 306 16.90 7.80 -20.10
N ASP A 307 15.60 7.57 -20.31
CA ASP A 307 14.53 8.11 -19.48
C ASP A 307 14.56 7.52 -18.07
N LEU A 308 14.81 6.21 -17.92
CA LEU A 308 15.01 5.56 -16.63
C LEU A 308 16.19 6.18 -15.88
N TYR A 309 17.35 6.29 -16.54
CA TYR A 309 18.54 6.88 -15.90
C TYR A 309 18.31 8.34 -15.48
N ALA A 310 17.72 9.15 -16.37
CA ALA A 310 17.41 10.55 -16.09
C ALA A 310 16.43 10.70 -14.91
N THR A 311 15.44 9.82 -14.80
CA THR A 311 14.47 9.82 -13.71
C THR A 311 15.11 9.37 -12.40
N VAL A 312 15.87 8.27 -12.39
CA VAL A 312 16.60 7.80 -11.20
C VAL A 312 17.54 8.90 -10.69
N ARG A 313 18.26 9.57 -11.59
CA ARG A 313 19.13 10.70 -11.23
C ARG A 313 18.35 11.87 -10.63
N ALA A 314 17.28 12.30 -11.31
CA ALA A 314 16.44 13.39 -10.84
C ALA A 314 15.88 13.14 -9.43
N ILE A 315 15.58 11.89 -9.08
CA ILE A 315 15.04 11.54 -7.77
C ILE A 315 16.14 11.29 -6.74
N GLY A 316 17.10 10.43 -7.06
CA GLY A 316 18.12 9.96 -6.12
C GLY A 316 19.28 10.94 -5.87
N GLU A 317 19.65 11.76 -6.87
CA GLU A 317 20.77 12.72 -6.72
C GLU A 317 20.28 14.15 -6.42
N GLU A 318 19.05 14.49 -6.81
CA GLU A 318 18.58 15.89 -6.78
C GLU A 318 17.36 16.07 -5.87
N PHE A 319 16.21 15.48 -6.22
CA PHE A 319 14.92 15.80 -5.59
C PHE A 319 14.80 15.29 -4.14
N CYS A 320 15.01 14.00 -3.89
CA CYS A 320 14.92 13.45 -2.52
C CYS A 320 16.02 13.98 -1.58
N PRO A 321 17.29 14.13 -2.02
CA PRO A 321 18.31 14.83 -1.23
C PRO A 321 17.90 16.27 -0.90
N ALA A 322 17.35 17.02 -1.85
CA ALA A 322 16.85 18.37 -1.59
C ALA A 322 15.68 18.40 -0.59
N LEU A 323 14.93 17.29 -0.43
CA LEU A 323 13.86 17.10 0.54
C LEU A 323 14.34 16.57 1.92
N ASP A 324 15.60 16.16 2.05
CA ASP A 324 16.14 15.41 3.19
C ASP A 324 15.41 14.07 3.44
N ILE A 325 15.01 13.39 2.37
CA ILE A 325 14.28 12.11 2.41
C ILE A 325 15.16 10.98 1.88
N ALA A 326 15.18 9.87 2.60
CA ALA A 326 15.92 8.68 2.20
C ALA A 326 15.01 7.70 1.43
N ILE A 327 15.61 7.02 0.45
CA ILE A 327 15.04 5.86 -0.25
C ILE A 327 15.83 4.61 0.19
N PRO A 328 15.55 4.03 1.39
CA PRO A 328 16.33 2.92 1.92
C PRO A 328 16.03 1.58 1.26
N VAL A 329 14.97 1.48 0.47
CA VAL A 329 14.52 0.23 -0.17
C VAL A 329 13.93 0.52 -1.54
N GLY A 330 14.00 -0.46 -2.44
CA GLY A 330 13.41 -0.37 -3.77
C GLY A 330 13.54 -1.68 -4.52
N LYS A 331 12.90 -1.74 -5.68
CA LYS A 331 12.97 -2.88 -6.60
C LYS A 331 12.82 -2.38 -8.03
N ASP A 332 13.22 -3.21 -8.99
CA ASP A 332 13.08 -2.94 -10.41
C ASP A 332 12.46 -4.11 -11.18
N SER A 333 11.75 -3.78 -12.26
CA SER A 333 11.22 -4.69 -13.26
C SER A 333 11.44 -4.07 -14.65
N LEU A 334 12.41 -4.61 -15.38
CA LEU A 334 13.00 -3.94 -16.55
C LEU A 334 12.55 -4.50 -17.91
N SER A 335 11.51 -5.34 -17.92
CA SER A 335 11.01 -6.06 -19.10
C SER A 335 9.58 -5.69 -19.48
N MET A 336 9.11 -4.48 -19.12
CA MET A 336 7.70 -4.05 -19.16
C MET A 336 7.14 -3.79 -20.57
N LYS A 337 7.11 -4.83 -21.40
CA LYS A 337 6.56 -4.83 -22.75
C LYS A 337 5.95 -6.18 -23.11
N THR A 338 4.97 -6.14 -24.01
CA THR A 338 4.35 -7.32 -24.60
C THR A 338 4.36 -7.21 -26.11
N ALA A 339 4.76 -8.27 -26.81
CA ALA A 339 4.75 -8.33 -28.27
C ALA A 339 4.00 -9.57 -28.74
N TRP A 340 3.19 -9.42 -29.79
CA TRP A 340 2.39 -10.51 -30.35
C TRP A 340 2.12 -10.31 -31.84
N SER A 341 1.59 -11.32 -32.51
CA SER A 341 1.09 -11.24 -33.89
C SER A 341 -0.43 -11.29 -33.88
N ASP A 342 -1.09 -10.31 -34.49
CA ASP A 342 -2.54 -10.27 -34.66
C ASP A 342 -2.88 -10.25 -36.15
N ALA A 343 -3.54 -11.31 -36.62
CA ALA A 343 -3.83 -11.53 -38.04
C ALA A 343 -2.61 -11.36 -38.97
N GLY A 344 -1.41 -11.76 -38.50
CA GLY A 344 -0.16 -11.63 -39.24
C GLY A 344 0.53 -10.26 -39.14
N VAL A 345 -0.04 -9.32 -38.40
CA VAL A 345 0.56 -8.01 -38.11
C VAL A 345 1.25 -8.05 -36.75
N ALA A 346 2.56 -7.77 -36.74
CA ALA A 346 3.31 -7.63 -35.50
C ALA A 346 2.80 -6.42 -34.72
N LYS A 347 2.41 -6.64 -33.46
CA LYS A 347 1.97 -5.64 -32.50
C LYS A 347 2.87 -5.65 -31.28
N LYS A 348 2.98 -4.48 -30.65
CA LYS A 348 3.75 -4.29 -29.42
C LYS A 348 3.03 -3.28 -28.53
N MET A 349 2.97 -3.57 -27.24
CA MET A 349 2.54 -2.66 -26.19
C MET A 349 3.72 -2.46 -25.24
N THR A 350 4.12 -1.21 -25.03
CA THR A 350 5.26 -0.84 -24.19
C THR A 350 4.76 0.06 -23.08
N ALA A 351 5.03 -0.29 -21.83
CA ALA A 351 4.78 0.61 -20.71
C ALA A 351 5.91 1.66 -20.67
N PRO A 352 5.60 2.94 -20.40
CA PRO A 352 6.63 3.94 -20.16
C PRO A 352 7.33 3.67 -18.81
N VAL A 353 8.44 4.36 -18.57
CA VAL A 353 9.06 4.41 -17.22
C VAL A 353 7.99 4.73 -16.18
N SER A 354 7.76 3.80 -15.26
CA SER A 354 6.77 3.92 -14.20
C SER A 354 7.47 3.83 -12.85
N LEU A 355 7.53 4.96 -12.14
CA LEU A 355 8.00 5.00 -10.76
C LEU A 355 6.79 5.00 -9.82
N ILE A 356 6.72 3.98 -8.96
CA ILE A 356 5.71 3.88 -7.91
C ILE A 356 6.43 4.10 -6.58
N VAL A 357 6.04 5.18 -5.91
CA VAL A 357 6.60 5.57 -4.63
C VAL A 357 5.64 5.16 -3.52
N SER A 358 6.14 4.42 -2.54
CA SER A 358 5.43 4.20 -1.28
C SER A 358 6.16 4.96 -0.17
N ALA A 359 5.45 5.81 0.57
CA ALA A 359 6.00 6.57 1.67
C ALA A 359 5.57 5.99 3.02
N PHE A 360 6.51 5.95 3.96
CA PHE A 360 6.33 5.43 5.31
C PHE A 360 6.84 6.44 6.33
N ALA A 361 6.11 6.66 7.43
CA ALA A 361 6.56 7.57 8.48
C ALA A 361 6.00 7.20 9.86
N PRO A 362 6.74 7.46 10.96
CA PRO A 362 6.19 7.40 12.30
C PRO A 362 5.15 8.51 12.51
N VAL A 363 4.07 8.18 13.22
CA VAL A 363 2.95 9.06 13.56
C VAL A 363 3.01 9.39 15.04
N ARG A 364 2.90 10.69 15.36
CA ARG A 364 2.90 11.19 16.75
C ARG A 364 1.57 10.94 17.46
N ASP A 365 0.46 11.16 16.76
CA ASP A 365 -0.88 10.99 17.29
C ASP A 365 -1.86 10.59 16.17
N VAL A 366 -2.21 9.30 16.12
CA VAL A 366 -3.13 8.72 15.12
C VAL A 366 -4.51 9.38 15.14
N ARG A 367 -4.92 9.98 16.27
CA ARG A 367 -6.24 10.61 16.44
C ARG A 367 -6.34 11.95 15.71
N ARG A 368 -5.21 12.49 15.26
CA ARG A 368 -5.13 13.77 14.55
C ARG A 368 -5.08 13.60 13.05
N THR A 369 -5.17 12.38 12.52
CA THR A 369 -5.22 12.10 11.08
C THR A 369 -6.42 12.80 10.44
N LEU A 370 -6.19 13.49 9.33
CA LEU A 370 -7.22 14.20 8.58
C LEU A 370 -7.80 13.29 7.51
N THR A 371 -9.02 13.57 7.07
CA THR A 371 -9.69 12.86 5.98
C THR A 371 -10.42 13.84 5.07
N PRO A 372 -10.85 13.39 3.87
CA PRO A 372 -11.64 14.24 2.97
C PRO A 372 -13.06 14.56 3.44
N GLN A 373 -13.52 14.01 4.57
CA GLN A 373 -14.89 14.23 5.04
C GLN A 373 -15.14 15.70 5.38
N LEU A 374 -15.91 16.38 4.53
CA LEU A 374 -16.40 17.71 4.82
C LEU A 374 -17.37 17.73 6.01
N ARG A 375 -17.22 18.75 6.84
CA ARG A 375 -17.98 18.96 8.07
C ARG A 375 -19.03 20.05 7.88
N VAL A 376 -20.28 19.65 7.70
CA VAL A 376 -21.44 20.56 7.61
C VAL A 376 -22.22 20.68 8.94
N ASP A 377 -21.80 19.95 9.96
CA ASP A 377 -22.25 20.04 11.34
C ASP A 377 -21.52 21.14 12.14
N ARG A 378 -20.60 21.85 11.48
CA ARG A 378 -19.91 23.03 12.02
C ARG A 378 -20.44 24.28 11.33
N ASP A 379 -20.77 25.28 12.12
CA ASP A 379 -21.17 26.59 11.59
C ASP A 379 -19.95 27.34 11.04
N ASP A 380 -20.17 28.02 9.91
CA ASP A 380 -19.23 28.95 9.26
C ASP A 380 -17.81 28.37 9.02
N THR A 381 -17.67 27.61 7.94
CA THR A 381 -16.40 27.01 7.51
C THR A 381 -16.06 27.43 6.08
N ARG A 382 -14.76 27.41 5.74
CA ARG A 382 -14.24 27.79 4.42
C ARG A 382 -13.44 26.64 3.82
N LEU A 383 -13.50 26.52 2.50
CA LEU A 383 -12.62 25.69 1.69
C LEU A 383 -11.47 26.54 1.19
N LEU A 384 -10.25 26.15 1.56
CA LEU A 384 -9.02 26.79 1.14
C LEU A 384 -8.27 25.85 0.19
N PHE A 385 -8.02 26.29 -1.03
CA PHE A 385 -7.22 25.57 -2.00
C PHE A 385 -5.75 25.99 -1.87
N VAL A 386 -4.87 25.00 -1.79
CA VAL A 386 -3.42 25.15 -1.76
C VAL A 386 -2.89 24.74 -3.14
N ASP A 387 -2.56 25.73 -3.97
CA ASP A 387 -1.96 25.52 -5.28
C ASP A 387 -0.43 25.50 -5.19
N LEU A 388 0.17 24.30 -5.20
CA LEU A 388 1.62 24.15 -5.19
C LEU A 388 2.24 24.30 -6.59
N ALA A 389 1.43 24.56 -7.62
CA ALA A 389 1.86 24.75 -9.00
C ALA A 389 2.27 26.20 -9.33
N ALA A 390 2.09 27.13 -8.39
CA ALA A 390 2.26 28.56 -8.60
C ALA A 390 1.48 29.09 -9.82
N GLY A 391 0.23 28.64 -9.99
CA GLY A 391 -0.67 29.06 -11.05
C GLY A 391 -0.48 28.35 -12.40
N ARG A 392 0.44 27.37 -12.49
CA ARG A 392 0.53 26.52 -13.68
C ARG A 392 -0.66 25.57 -13.75
N GLN A 393 -1.10 25.27 -14.96
CA GLN A 393 -2.29 24.47 -15.23
C GLN A 393 -2.02 23.49 -16.38
N ARG A 394 -0.95 22.70 -16.25
CA ARG A 394 -0.49 21.78 -17.29
C ARG A 394 -1.41 20.57 -17.41
N LEU A 395 -1.78 20.23 -18.65
CA LEU A 395 -2.72 19.14 -18.97
C LEU A 395 -2.05 17.94 -19.66
N GLY A 396 -0.76 18.00 -19.95
CA GLY A 396 -0.05 16.91 -20.59
C GLY A 396 0.03 15.69 -19.66
N GLY A 397 -0.30 14.53 -20.19
CA GLY A 397 -0.34 13.26 -19.45
C GLY A 397 -1.50 13.14 -18.47
N SER A 398 -2.42 14.11 -18.42
CA SER A 398 -3.55 14.08 -17.47
C SER A 398 -4.61 13.04 -17.82
N CYS A 399 -5.39 12.63 -16.83
CA CYS A 399 -6.60 11.82 -17.02
C CYS A 399 -7.59 12.51 -17.98
N LEU A 400 -7.64 13.85 -17.99
CA LEU A 400 -8.47 14.59 -18.94
C LEU A 400 -8.01 14.33 -20.39
N ALA A 401 -6.71 14.43 -20.67
CA ALA A 401 -6.19 14.11 -21.99
C ALA A 401 -6.49 12.66 -22.37
N GLN A 402 -6.31 11.73 -21.43
CA GLN A 402 -6.55 10.30 -21.62
C GLN A 402 -8.00 9.98 -22.04
N VAL A 403 -9.02 10.53 -21.35
CA VAL A 403 -10.43 10.24 -21.67
C VAL A 403 -10.90 10.86 -23.00
N TYR A 404 -10.08 11.70 -23.63
CA TYR A 404 -10.26 12.20 -24.99
C TYR A 404 -9.31 11.55 -26.01
N GLY A 405 -8.57 10.51 -25.62
CA GLY A 405 -7.62 9.81 -26.51
C GLY A 405 -6.45 10.70 -26.94
N ARG A 406 -6.02 11.60 -26.05
CA ARG A 406 -4.93 12.57 -26.26
C ARG A 406 -3.86 12.40 -25.20
N LEU A 407 -2.71 13.02 -25.44
CA LEU A 407 -1.61 13.11 -24.49
C LEU A 407 -1.37 14.55 -24.01
N GLY A 408 -1.57 15.57 -24.85
CA GLY A 408 -1.11 16.93 -24.57
C GLY A 408 0.39 17.11 -24.82
N CYS A 409 0.93 18.24 -24.35
CA CYS A 409 2.30 18.65 -24.67
C CYS A 409 3.21 18.94 -23.47
N GLU A 410 2.67 19.35 -22.33
CA GLU A 410 3.45 19.78 -21.18
C GLU A 410 2.94 19.07 -19.93
N ALA A 411 3.78 18.26 -19.29
CA ALA A 411 3.44 17.51 -18.09
C ALA A 411 3.54 18.39 -16.83
N PRO A 412 2.66 18.21 -15.82
CA PRO A 412 2.87 18.77 -14.50
C PRO A 412 4.20 18.28 -13.88
N ASP A 413 4.78 19.10 -13.01
CA ASP A 413 6.11 18.86 -12.43
C ASP A 413 6.29 19.66 -11.13
N CYS A 414 7.01 19.07 -10.18
CA CYS A 414 7.48 19.72 -8.96
C CYS A 414 8.92 20.20 -9.11
N GLU A 415 9.11 21.36 -9.74
CA GLU A 415 10.46 21.89 -9.98
C GLU A 415 11.14 22.44 -8.72
N GLN A 416 10.38 22.78 -7.69
CA GLN A 416 10.88 23.42 -6.47
C GLN A 416 10.58 22.56 -5.23
N PRO A 417 11.48 21.65 -4.83
CA PRO A 417 11.32 20.81 -3.64
C PRO A 417 11.05 21.61 -2.35
N ALA A 418 11.56 22.84 -2.28
CA ALA A 418 11.34 23.72 -1.13
C ALA A 418 9.86 24.03 -0.86
N LEU A 419 8.99 24.01 -1.90
CA LEU A 419 7.55 24.20 -1.73
C LEU A 419 6.93 23.07 -0.91
N LEU A 420 7.35 21.82 -1.14
CA LEU A 420 6.87 20.67 -0.36
C LEU A 420 7.35 20.73 1.09
N LYS A 421 8.60 21.13 1.32
CA LYS A 421 9.11 21.37 2.70
C LYS A 421 8.27 22.42 3.43
N ALA A 422 8.00 23.53 2.77
CA ALA A 422 7.19 24.61 3.32
C ALA A 422 5.74 24.16 3.59
N PHE A 423 5.15 23.42 2.65
CA PHE A 423 3.79 22.89 2.77
C PHE A 423 3.68 21.95 3.97
N PHE A 424 4.59 20.99 4.10
CA PHE A 424 4.62 20.06 5.22
C PHE A 424 4.80 20.78 6.57
N ALA A 425 5.67 21.79 6.62
CA ALA A 425 5.88 22.60 7.82
C ALA A 425 4.62 23.41 8.21
N ALA A 426 3.90 23.96 7.23
CA ALA A 426 2.63 24.65 7.44
C ALA A 426 1.55 23.69 7.94
N MET A 427 1.38 22.53 7.29
CA MET A 427 0.41 21.50 7.68
C MET A 427 0.64 21.02 9.11
N ARG A 428 1.89 20.81 9.52
CA ARG A 428 2.25 20.46 10.90
C ARG A 428 1.82 21.54 11.90
N GLU A 429 2.09 22.81 11.61
CA GLU A 429 1.72 23.92 12.49
C GLU A 429 0.20 24.07 12.61
N LEU A 430 -0.53 23.94 11.50
CA LEU A 430 -1.99 23.96 11.47
C LEU A 430 -2.60 22.81 12.27
N ARG A 431 -2.06 21.60 12.11
CA ARG A 431 -2.51 20.42 12.85
C ARG A 431 -2.26 20.57 14.35
N ALA A 432 -1.11 21.12 14.75
CA ALA A 432 -0.81 21.42 16.15
C ALA A 432 -1.81 22.42 16.76
N GLN A 433 -2.35 23.33 15.95
CA GLN A 433 -3.40 24.28 16.34
C GLN A 433 -4.82 23.75 16.17
N GLN A 434 -5.00 22.54 15.64
CA GLN A 434 -6.30 21.89 15.40
C GLN A 434 -7.26 22.74 14.54
N THR A 435 -6.73 23.45 13.54
CA THR A 435 -7.51 24.35 12.69
C THR A 435 -8.14 23.67 11.47
N ILE A 436 -7.60 22.53 11.04
CA ILE A 436 -8.05 21.80 9.86
C ILE A 436 -9.15 20.81 10.25
N LEU A 437 -10.28 20.89 9.54
CA LEU A 437 -11.45 20.03 9.71
C LEU A 437 -11.46 18.86 8.72
N ALA A 438 -11.01 19.11 7.50
CA ALA A 438 -10.91 18.12 6.42
C ALA A 438 -9.71 18.45 5.53
N TYR A 439 -9.14 17.43 4.90
CA TYR A 439 -8.00 17.50 3.99
C TYR A 439 -8.20 16.51 2.86
N HIS A 440 -7.90 16.93 1.64
CA HIS A 440 -7.75 16.02 0.51
C HIS A 440 -6.77 16.62 -0.50
N ASP A 441 -5.88 15.80 -1.06
CA ASP A 441 -4.88 16.27 -2.02
C ASP A 441 -5.45 16.41 -3.45
N ARG A 442 -4.69 17.07 -4.33
CA ARG A 442 -4.99 17.16 -5.76
C ARG A 442 -4.07 16.18 -6.51
N SER A 443 -4.70 15.23 -7.18
CA SER A 443 -4.06 14.16 -7.95
C SER A 443 -4.82 13.93 -9.27
N ASP A 444 -5.23 12.70 -9.58
CA ASP A 444 -5.87 12.33 -10.84
C ASP A 444 -7.23 13.02 -11.02
N GLY A 445 -7.45 13.64 -12.18
CA GLY A 445 -8.66 14.42 -12.47
C GLY A 445 -8.72 15.81 -11.80
N GLY A 446 -7.68 16.18 -11.05
CA GLY A 446 -7.44 17.54 -10.59
C GLY A 446 -8.39 18.04 -9.50
N LEU A 447 -8.48 19.37 -9.37
CA LEU A 447 -9.25 20.03 -8.31
C LEU A 447 -10.74 19.66 -8.34
N PHE A 448 -11.29 19.38 -9.53
CA PHE A 448 -12.67 18.90 -9.65
C PHE A 448 -12.89 17.59 -8.88
N VAL A 449 -12.02 16.58 -9.10
CA VAL A 449 -12.16 15.28 -8.43
C VAL A 449 -11.94 15.43 -6.93
N THR A 450 -10.93 16.18 -6.50
CA THR A 450 -10.71 16.48 -5.07
C THR A 450 -11.97 17.03 -4.41
N LEU A 451 -12.63 18.03 -5.01
CA LEU A 451 -13.86 18.61 -4.46
C LEU A 451 -15.04 17.64 -4.48
N ALA A 452 -15.16 16.84 -5.55
CA ALA A 452 -16.21 15.83 -5.67
C ALA A 452 -16.06 14.73 -4.61
N GLU A 453 -14.86 14.18 -4.41
CA GLU A 453 -14.58 13.14 -3.42
C GLU A 453 -14.74 13.64 -1.99
N MET A 454 -14.33 14.88 -1.69
CA MET A 454 -14.62 15.54 -0.42
C MET A 454 -16.14 15.67 -0.17
N ALA A 455 -16.90 16.05 -1.21
CA ALA A 455 -18.35 16.15 -1.16
C ALA A 455 -19.03 14.78 -0.98
N PHE A 456 -18.47 13.70 -1.56
CA PHE A 456 -18.93 12.33 -1.36
C PHE A 456 -18.69 11.88 0.08
N ALA A 457 -17.47 12.04 0.60
CA ALA A 457 -17.13 11.64 1.97
C ALA A 457 -17.89 12.43 3.05
N GLY A 458 -18.20 13.71 2.78
CA GLY A 458 -19.02 14.56 3.63
C GLY A 458 -20.53 14.41 3.42
N HIS A 459 -20.96 13.67 2.38
CA HIS A 459 -22.34 13.57 1.90
C HIS A 459 -23.05 14.92 1.86
N CYS A 460 -22.38 15.90 1.26
CA CYS A 460 -22.81 17.29 1.24
C CYS A 460 -22.51 17.94 -0.10
N GLY A 461 -22.99 19.17 -0.28
CA GLY A 461 -22.69 19.97 -1.46
C GLY A 461 -21.45 20.81 -1.24
N VAL A 462 -20.99 21.44 -2.32
CA VAL A 462 -19.94 22.48 -2.30
C VAL A 462 -20.35 23.62 -3.21
N GLU A 463 -20.04 24.83 -2.79
CA GLU A 463 -20.17 26.02 -3.62
C GLU A 463 -18.81 26.71 -3.65
N VAL A 464 -18.16 26.66 -4.82
CA VAL A 464 -16.81 27.18 -5.01
C VAL A 464 -16.74 28.18 -6.16
N ASN A 465 -15.90 29.18 -6.00
CA ASN A 465 -15.50 30.12 -7.04
C ASN A 465 -13.97 30.15 -7.09
N ILE A 466 -13.41 29.83 -8.25
CA ILE A 466 -11.97 29.80 -8.51
C ILE A 466 -11.63 30.97 -9.42
N ASP A 467 -10.53 31.66 -9.13
CA ASP A 467 -10.12 32.82 -9.90
C ASP A 467 -9.31 32.41 -11.13
N GLY A 468 -9.68 32.98 -12.29
CA GLY A 468 -8.91 32.99 -13.52
C GLY A 468 -8.74 31.66 -14.25
N GLY A 469 -7.98 31.73 -15.35
CA GLY A 469 -7.50 30.57 -16.10
C GLY A 469 -8.44 30.09 -17.21
N LYS A 470 -7.97 29.07 -17.94
CA LYS A 470 -8.82 28.35 -18.91
C LYS A 470 -9.67 27.36 -18.13
N VAL A 471 -10.98 27.34 -18.36
CA VAL A 471 -11.94 26.56 -17.55
C VAL A 471 -11.51 25.10 -17.35
N ALA A 472 -11.25 24.37 -18.43
CA ALA A 472 -10.82 22.97 -18.36
C ALA A 472 -9.47 22.80 -17.64
N ALA A 473 -8.49 23.65 -17.94
CA ALA A 473 -7.17 23.57 -17.32
C ALA A 473 -7.24 23.86 -15.81
N THR A 474 -8.06 24.82 -15.39
CA THR A 474 -8.24 25.19 -13.98
C THR A 474 -8.80 24.05 -13.14
N LEU A 475 -9.76 23.30 -13.68
CA LEU A 475 -10.43 22.23 -12.95
C LEU A 475 -9.66 20.90 -12.99
N PHE A 476 -9.04 20.59 -14.12
CA PHE A 476 -8.59 19.22 -14.43
C PHE A 476 -7.08 19.07 -14.57
N ASN A 477 -6.28 20.12 -14.30
CA ASN A 477 -4.84 19.94 -14.18
C ASN A 477 -4.51 19.10 -12.94
N GLU A 478 -3.49 18.26 -13.09
CA GLU A 478 -3.02 17.32 -12.08
C GLU A 478 -1.68 17.79 -11.50
N GLU A 479 -1.55 19.11 -11.35
CA GLU A 479 -0.45 19.70 -10.61
C GLU A 479 -0.64 19.43 -9.10
N LEU A 480 0.42 19.60 -8.30
CA LEU A 480 0.34 19.35 -6.87
C LEU A 480 -0.54 20.38 -6.17
N GLY A 481 -1.28 19.95 -5.15
CA GLY A 481 -2.08 20.82 -4.32
C GLY A 481 -2.91 20.05 -3.31
N ALA A 482 -3.72 20.78 -2.54
CA ALA A 482 -4.69 20.19 -1.62
C ALA A 482 -5.84 21.16 -1.33
N VAL A 483 -6.98 20.63 -0.89
CA VAL A 483 -8.09 21.41 -0.35
C VAL A 483 -8.19 21.17 1.15
N LEU A 484 -8.22 22.27 1.90
CA LEU A 484 -8.42 22.29 3.35
C LEU A 484 -9.81 22.81 3.67
N GLN A 485 -10.53 22.13 4.55
CA GLN A 485 -11.66 22.76 5.24
C GLN A 485 -11.18 23.32 6.57
N VAL A 486 -11.48 24.58 6.86
CA VAL A 486 -11.16 25.25 8.13
C VAL A 486 -12.38 25.99 8.67
N ARG A 487 -12.38 26.32 9.96
CA ARG A 487 -13.37 27.28 10.50
C ARG A 487 -13.10 28.66 9.91
N ALA A 488 -14.15 29.42 9.59
CA ALA A 488 -14.00 30.78 9.05
C ALA A 488 -13.22 31.69 10.01
N ALA A 489 -13.42 31.53 11.32
CA ALA A 489 -12.68 32.26 12.36
C ALA A 489 -11.16 31.95 12.38
N ASP A 490 -10.73 30.80 11.85
CA ASP A 490 -9.32 30.41 11.80
C ASP A 490 -8.66 30.80 10.48
N ARG A 491 -9.41 31.31 9.50
CA ARG A 491 -8.90 31.63 8.15
C ARG A 491 -7.67 32.52 8.18
N ASP A 492 -7.72 33.61 8.94
CA ASP A 492 -6.61 34.58 9.02
C ASP A 492 -5.37 33.98 9.69
N ALA A 493 -5.57 33.09 10.68
CA ALA A 493 -4.49 32.35 11.31
C ALA A 493 -3.85 31.37 10.33
N VAL A 494 -4.66 30.65 9.54
CA VAL A 494 -4.20 29.75 8.48
C VAL A 494 -3.39 30.52 7.45
N GLN A 495 -3.91 31.66 6.96
CA GLN A 495 -3.21 32.51 6.00
C GLN A 495 -1.89 33.05 6.55
N SER A 496 -1.85 33.40 7.83
CA SER A 496 -0.62 33.84 8.51
C SER A 496 0.43 32.72 8.59
N ILE A 497 0.01 31.47 8.83
CA ILE A 497 0.91 30.31 8.86
C ILE A 497 1.44 30.01 7.47
N PHE A 498 0.60 30.00 6.45
CA PHE A 498 1.05 29.85 5.06
C PHE A 498 2.03 30.97 4.67
N ALA A 499 1.76 32.23 5.05
CA ALA A 499 2.64 33.35 4.80
C ALA A 499 4.00 33.21 5.52
N LYS A 500 4.00 32.75 6.77
CA LYS A 500 5.21 32.46 7.55
C LYS A 500 6.12 31.44 6.86
N HIS A 501 5.53 30.47 6.17
CA HIS A 501 6.26 29.45 5.40
C HIS A 501 6.49 29.84 3.92
N GLY A 502 6.19 31.09 3.53
CA GLY A 502 6.43 31.59 2.17
C GLY A 502 5.43 31.12 1.11
N LEU A 503 4.26 30.65 1.54
CA LEU A 503 3.21 30.08 0.68
C LEU A 503 1.99 30.99 0.52
N THR A 504 2.12 32.30 0.73
CA THR A 504 1.00 33.26 0.66
C THR A 504 0.24 33.17 -0.66
N SER A 505 0.95 33.08 -1.79
CA SER A 505 0.34 33.04 -3.13
C SER A 505 -0.22 31.66 -3.50
N ALA A 506 0.10 30.62 -2.73
CA ALA A 506 -0.42 29.28 -2.95
C ALA A 506 -1.80 29.08 -2.32
N LEU A 507 -2.16 29.88 -1.30
CA LEU A 507 -3.40 29.71 -0.56
C LEU A 507 -4.52 30.59 -1.11
N GLN A 508 -5.61 29.97 -1.56
CA GLN A 508 -6.80 30.65 -2.09
C GLN A 508 -8.03 30.22 -1.30
N ASP A 509 -8.87 31.17 -0.92
CA ASP A 509 -10.18 30.86 -0.34
C ASP A 509 -11.18 30.68 -1.49
N ILE A 510 -11.60 29.44 -1.72
CA ILE A 510 -12.37 29.07 -2.90
C ILE A 510 -13.86 28.88 -2.63
N GLY A 511 -14.32 28.85 -1.38
CA GLY A 511 -15.75 28.69 -1.12
C GLY A 511 -16.09 27.96 0.17
N ILE A 512 -17.21 27.22 0.15
CA ILE A 512 -17.79 26.59 1.34
C ILE A 512 -18.40 25.20 1.01
N PRO A 513 -18.44 24.28 1.98
CA PRO A 513 -19.38 23.16 1.92
C PRO A 513 -20.82 23.66 2.19
N THR A 514 -21.80 22.98 1.63
CA THR A 514 -23.23 23.32 1.78
C THR A 514 -24.04 22.09 2.20
N LYS A 515 -25.19 22.30 2.86
CA LYS A 515 -26.13 21.22 3.20
C LYS A 515 -27.01 20.77 2.02
N SER A 516 -26.79 21.34 0.83
CA SER A 516 -27.51 20.96 -0.37
C SER A 516 -26.87 19.73 -1.03
N ASP A 517 -27.58 19.03 -1.91
CA ASP A 517 -27.00 17.95 -2.72
C ASP A 517 -26.40 18.49 -4.04
N ARG A 518 -25.70 19.63 -4.01
CA ARG A 518 -25.18 20.31 -5.21
C ARG A 518 -23.68 20.53 -5.16
N VAL A 519 -22.99 20.16 -6.24
CA VAL A 519 -21.60 20.55 -6.51
C VAL A 519 -21.65 21.68 -7.53
N ARG A 520 -21.49 22.91 -7.04
CA ARG A 520 -21.50 24.13 -7.86
C ARG A 520 -20.11 24.73 -7.93
N ILE A 521 -19.58 24.82 -9.14
CA ILE A 521 -18.25 25.36 -9.42
C ILE A 521 -18.40 26.53 -10.37
N SER A 522 -17.85 27.67 -9.96
CA SER A 522 -17.75 28.88 -10.76
C SER A 522 -16.29 29.23 -11.04
N ILE A 523 -16.03 29.82 -12.20
CA ILE A 523 -14.74 30.43 -12.53
C ILE A 523 -15.02 31.88 -12.91
N ASP A 524 -14.33 32.82 -12.26
CA ASP A 524 -14.57 34.26 -12.42
C ASP A 524 -16.07 34.60 -12.30
N THR A 525 -16.77 33.99 -11.34
CA THR A 525 -18.22 34.10 -11.07
C THR A 525 -19.15 33.45 -12.10
N GLN A 526 -18.63 32.94 -13.22
CA GLN A 526 -19.42 32.17 -14.18
C GLN A 526 -19.55 30.72 -13.71
N ILE A 527 -20.78 30.24 -13.50
CA ILE A 527 -21.05 28.83 -13.21
C ILE A 527 -20.63 27.98 -14.41
N VAL A 528 -19.67 27.09 -14.20
CA VAL A 528 -19.14 26.16 -15.22
C VAL A 528 -19.59 24.72 -14.98
N LEU A 529 -19.98 24.39 -13.76
CA LEU A 529 -20.58 23.11 -13.39
C LEU A 529 -21.61 23.33 -12.26
N ASP A 530 -22.78 22.73 -12.39
CA ASP A 530 -23.79 22.70 -11.33
C ASP A 530 -24.59 21.40 -11.44
N GLU A 531 -24.07 20.35 -10.80
CA GLU A 531 -24.63 18.99 -10.83
C GLU A 531 -25.10 18.57 -9.44
N THR A 532 -25.93 17.53 -9.37
CA THR A 532 -26.23 16.91 -8.09
C THR A 532 -25.03 16.08 -7.62
N ARG A 533 -24.71 16.15 -6.33
CA ARG A 533 -23.63 15.33 -5.75
C ARG A 533 -23.97 13.84 -5.90
N ALA A 534 -25.25 13.46 -5.76
CA ALA A 534 -25.71 12.09 -5.99
C ALA A 534 -25.43 11.59 -7.42
N GLU A 535 -25.70 12.36 -8.48
CA GLU A 535 -25.42 11.90 -9.85
C GLU A 535 -23.92 11.81 -10.15
N LEU A 536 -23.12 12.74 -9.62
CA LEU A 536 -21.66 12.63 -9.71
C LEU A 536 -21.15 11.36 -9.02
N GLN A 537 -21.63 11.07 -7.79
CA GLN A 537 -21.24 9.85 -7.09
C GLN A 537 -21.74 8.59 -7.82
N ARG A 538 -22.93 8.61 -8.44
CA ARG A 538 -23.41 7.50 -9.29
C ARG A 538 -22.49 7.23 -10.46
N ALA A 539 -21.97 8.27 -11.10
CA ALA A 539 -21.01 8.10 -12.19
C ALA A 539 -19.67 7.56 -11.67
N TRP A 540 -19.20 8.07 -10.53
CA TRP A 540 -17.97 7.63 -9.87
C TRP A 540 -18.01 6.17 -9.42
N SER A 541 -19.14 5.73 -8.85
CA SER A 541 -19.33 4.35 -8.38
C SER A 541 -19.64 3.34 -9.49
N GLU A 542 -19.86 3.78 -10.74
CA GLU A 542 -20.26 2.88 -11.83
C GLU A 542 -19.18 1.82 -12.12
N THR A 543 -17.90 2.19 -12.16
CA THR A 543 -16.81 1.22 -12.41
C THR A 543 -16.78 0.12 -11.36
N SER A 544 -16.82 0.48 -10.07
CA SER A 544 -16.86 -0.47 -8.97
C SER A 544 -18.07 -1.39 -9.05
N PHE A 545 -19.25 -0.82 -9.33
CA PHE A 545 -20.48 -1.58 -9.53
C PHE A 545 -20.33 -2.61 -10.67
N ARG A 546 -19.81 -2.20 -11.83
CA ARG A 546 -19.64 -3.10 -12.97
C ARG A 546 -18.65 -4.23 -12.68
N MET A 547 -17.55 -3.92 -12.00
CA MET A 547 -16.55 -4.92 -11.59
C MET A 547 -17.14 -5.94 -10.61
N GLN A 548 -17.87 -5.47 -9.60
CA GLN A 548 -18.52 -6.35 -8.62
C GLN A 548 -19.64 -7.17 -9.26
N ALA A 549 -20.46 -6.59 -10.13
CA ALA A 549 -21.52 -7.34 -10.82
C ALA A 549 -20.97 -8.42 -11.77
N LEU A 550 -19.75 -8.24 -12.28
CA LEU A 550 -19.05 -9.23 -13.11
C LEU A 550 -18.40 -10.34 -12.27
N ARG A 551 -17.89 -10.01 -11.07
CA ARG A 551 -17.10 -10.90 -10.21
C ARG A 551 -17.95 -11.65 -9.17
N ASP A 552 -18.92 -10.96 -8.57
CA ASP A 552 -19.66 -11.34 -7.38
C ASP A 552 -21.14 -11.62 -7.72
N ASN A 553 -22.03 -11.67 -6.72
CA ASN A 553 -23.47 -11.71 -6.97
C ASN A 553 -23.95 -10.34 -7.52
N PRO A 554 -24.49 -10.28 -8.76
CA PRO A 554 -24.90 -9.02 -9.38
C PRO A 554 -26.06 -8.32 -8.68
N GLU A 555 -26.92 -9.05 -7.95
CA GLU A 555 -27.99 -8.45 -7.15
C GLU A 555 -27.40 -7.67 -5.97
N CYS A 556 -26.47 -8.28 -5.23
CA CYS A 556 -25.76 -7.61 -4.13
C CYS A 556 -24.99 -6.37 -4.63
N ALA A 557 -24.31 -6.47 -5.78
CA ALA A 557 -23.60 -5.35 -6.38
C ALA A 557 -24.56 -4.19 -6.73
N ARG A 558 -25.76 -4.51 -7.25
CA ARG A 558 -26.80 -3.51 -7.53
C ARG A 558 -27.32 -2.85 -6.25
N GLU A 559 -27.65 -3.64 -5.24
CA GLU A 559 -28.13 -3.13 -3.95
C GLU A 559 -27.11 -2.17 -3.31
N GLN A 560 -25.84 -2.54 -3.31
CA GLN A 560 -24.77 -1.68 -2.81
C GLN A 560 -24.65 -0.37 -3.60
N TYR A 561 -24.69 -0.43 -4.94
CA TYR A 561 -24.61 0.75 -5.78
C TYR A 561 -25.79 1.71 -5.59
N ASP A 562 -27.00 1.17 -5.46
CA ASP A 562 -28.20 1.98 -5.25
C ASP A 562 -28.21 2.61 -3.86
N ALA A 563 -27.78 1.87 -2.82
CA ALA A 563 -27.67 2.36 -1.45
C ALA A 563 -26.57 3.43 -1.29
N SER A 564 -25.36 3.18 -1.82
CA SER A 564 -24.21 4.10 -1.68
C SER A 564 -24.41 5.44 -2.37
N THR A 565 -25.42 5.54 -3.24
CA THR A 565 -25.76 6.73 -4.03
C THR A 565 -27.13 7.32 -3.68
N ASP A 566 -27.75 6.85 -2.60
CA ASP A 566 -28.98 7.41 -2.06
C ASP A 566 -28.67 8.69 -1.26
N ALA A 567 -29.21 9.82 -1.73
CA ALA A 567 -29.05 11.11 -1.04
C ALA A 567 -29.69 11.14 0.35
N SER A 568 -30.62 10.22 0.65
CA SER A 568 -31.33 10.15 1.92
C SER A 568 -30.67 9.25 2.98
N ASP A 569 -29.61 8.51 2.61
CA ASP A 569 -28.88 7.66 3.55
C ASP A 569 -28.27 8.51 4.68
N PRO A 570 -28.63 8.29 5.96
CA PRO A 570 -28.06 9.01 7.09
C PRO A 570 -26.62 8.58 7.42
N GLY A 571 -26.11 7.52 6.78
CA GLY A 571 -24.84 6.89 7.09
C GLY A 571 -24.86 6.18 8.45
N LEU A 572 -23.69 5.64 8.82
CA LEU A 572 -23.48 4.99 10.11
C LEU A 572 -23.72 5.96 11.27
N HIS A 573 -24.62 5.58 12.18
CA HIS A 573 -24.95 6.31 13.39
C HIS A 573 -25.22 5.34 14.54
N ALA A 574 -25.02 5.79 15.78
CA ALA A 574 -25.19 4.97 16.97
C ALA A 574 -26.25 5.56 17.91
N ARG A 575 -27.07 4.68 18.50
CA ARG A 575 -27.94 4.98 19.65
C ARG A 575 -27.45 4.19 20.85
N LEU A 576 -26.85 4.87 21.81
CA LEU A 576 -26.29 4.24 23.01
C LEU A 576 -27.35 4.07 24.09
N THR A 577 -27.47 2.85 24.64
CA THR A 577 -28.36 2.51 25.77
C THR A 577 -27.61 2.45 27.11
N PHE A 578 -26.31 2.73 27.10
CA PHE A 578 -25.41 2.74 28.25
C PHE A 578 -24.40 3.89 28.09
N ASN A 579 -23.68 4.22 29.16
CA ASN A 579 -22.59 5.21 29.11
C ASN A 579 -21.26 4.51 28.74
N PRO A 580 -20.67 4.75 27.56
CA PRO A 580 -19.41 4.10 27.16
C PRO A 580 -18.20 4.56 27.98
N ALA A 581 -18.30 5.68 28.71
CA ALA A 581 -17.25 6.14 29.62
C ALA A 581 -17.31 5.47 31.00
N GLU A 582 -18.38 4.71 31.29
CA GLU A 582 -18.53 4.00 32.57
C GLU A 582 -17.76 2.68 32.53
N ASP A 583 -16.65 2.61 33.27
CA ASP A 583 -15.91 1.37 33.47
C ASP A 583 -16.54 0.52 34.59
N THR A 584 -17.43 -0.39 34.18
CA THR A 584 -18.08 -1.35 35.07
C THR A 584 -17.13 -2.41 35.65
N THR A 585 -15.91 -2.54 35.12
CA THR A 585 -14.90 -3.52 35.54
C THR A 585 -13.98 -2.98 36.64
N ALA A 586 -13.85 -1.65 36.78
CA ALA A 586 -12.96 -1.00 37.75
C ALA A 586 -13.08 -1.53 39.20
N PRO A 587 -14.28 -1.80 39.77
CA PRO A 587 -14.39 -2.36 41.12
C PRO A 587 -13.74 -3.74 41.28
N PHE A 588 -13.69 -4.53 40.22
CA PHE A 588 -13.07 -5.86 40.22
C PHE A 588 -11.56 -5.76 40.02
N ILE A 589 -11.12 -4.89 39.11
CA ILE A 589 -9.70 -4.62 38.86
C ILE A 589 -9.01 -4.09 40.12
N HIS A 590 -9.63 -3.16 40.84
CA HIS A 590 -9.08 -2.60 42.09
C HIS A 590 -8.92 -3.64 43.22
N ARG A 591 -9.66 -4.75 43.18
CA ARG A 591 -9.47 -5.87 44.13
C ARG A 591 -8.26 -6.74 43.79
N GLY A 592 -7.60 -6.52 42.65
CA GLY A 592 -6.41 -7.24 42.21
C GLY A 592 -6.68 -8.68 41.73
N LEU A 593 -7.94 -9.12 41.65
CA LEU A 593 -8.30 -10.44 41.14
C LEU A 593 -8.27 -10.42 39.61
N ARG A 594 -7.29 -11.12 39.02
CA ARG A 594 -7.16 -11.29 37.56
C ARG A 594 -7.47 -12.72 37.16
N PRO A 595 -8.73 -13.05 36.86
CA PRO A 595 -9.11 -14.43 36.58
C PRO A 595 -8.53 -14.89 35.23
N ARG A 596 -8.07 -16.13 35.19
CA ARG A 596 -7.45 -16.72 33.99
C ARG A 596 -8.52 -17.14 32.98
N VAL A 597 -8.38 -16.69 31.74
CA VAL A 597 -9.26 -17.04 30.62
C VAL A 597 -8.42 -17.62 29.50
N ALA A 598 -8.85 -18.74 28.92
CA ALA A 598 -8.18 -19.35 27.79
C ALA A 598 -8.52 -18.58 26.50
N VAL A 599 -7.51 -18.03 25.84
CA VAL A 599 -7.61 -17.47 24.50
C VAL A 599 -7.26 -18.61 23.55
N LEU A 600 -8.30 -19.28 23.05
CA LEU A 600 -8.15 -20.48 22.23
C LEU A 600 -7.80 -20.10 20.80
N ARG A 601 -6.79 -20.77 20.26
CA ARG A 601 -6.42 -20.67 18.85
C ARG A 601 -5.96 -22.01 18.25
N GLU A 602 -6.20 -22.17 16.97
CA GLU A 602 -5.73 -23.28 16.13
C GLU A 602 -4.81 -22.70 15.03
N GLN A 603 -4.09 -23.55 14.30
CA GLN A 603 -3.32 -23.17 13.13
C GLN A 603 -4.20 -22.39 12.15
N GLY A 604 -3.70 -21.24 11.67
CA GLY A 604 -4.45 -20.33 10.78
C GLY A 604 -5.30 -19.27 11.50
N VAL A 605 -5.54 -19.38 12.82
CA VAL A 605 -6.16 -18.30 13.61
C VAL A 605 -5.23 -17.09 13.65
N ASN A 606 -5.78 -15.88 13.44
CA ASN A 606 -4.99 -14.65 13.31
C ASN A 606 -5.50 -13.47 14.16
N SER A 607 -6.62 -13.63 14.88
CA SER A 607 -7.25 -12.55 15.68
C SER A 607 -7.14 -12.74 17.22
N HIS A 608 -6.16 -13.51 17.68
CA HIS A 608 -6.05 -13.86 19.10
C HIS A 608 -5.35 -12.78 19.94
N ALA A 609 -4.52 -11.94 19.33
CA ALA A 609 -3.76 -10.91 20.04
C ALA A 609 -4.67 -9.76 20.52
N GLU A 610 -5.51 -9.24 19.63
CA GLU A 610 -6.49 -8.20 19.95
C GLU A 610 -7.57 -8.71 20.91
N MET A 611 -7.94 -9.99 20.80
CA MET A 611 -8.86 -10.63 21.75
C MET A 611 -8.23 -10.69 23.15
N ALA A 612 -6.96 -11.12 23.24
CA ALA A 612 -6.23 -11.10 24.50
C ALA A 612 -6.10 -9.68 25.05
N ALA A 613 -5.83 -8.67 24.23
CA ALA A 613 -5.74 -7.28 24.65
C ALA A 613 -7.08 -6.74 25.21
N ALA A 614 -8.20 -7.06 24.56
CA ALA A 614 -9.54 -6.69 25.03
C ALA A 614 -9.85 -7.31 26.41
N LEU A 615 -9.58 -8.61 26.57
CA LEU A 615 -9.75 -9.32 27.84
C LEU A 615 -8.81 -8.78 28.93
N HIS A 616 -7.57 -8.47 28.57
CA HIS A 616 -6.60 -7.85 29.47
C HIS A 616 -7.10 -6.50 29.98
N ARG A 617 -7.64 -5.65 29.10
CA ARG A 617 -8.24 -4.35 29.46
C ARG A 617 -9.43 -4.50 30.39
N ALA A 618 -10.23 -5.55 30.24
CA ALA A 618 -11.36 -5.88 31.12
C ALA A 618 -10.94 -6.53 32.47
N GLY A 619 -9.64 -6.65 32.75
CA GLY A 619 -9.12 -7.14 34.04
C GLY A 619 -8.78 -8.63 34.09
N PHE A 620 -8.96 -9.38 33.01
CA PHE A 620 -8.61 -10.81 32.97
C PHE A 620 -7.09 -11.01 32.89
N ALA A 621 -6.65 -12.23 33.18
CA ALA A 621 -5.33 -12.75 32.82
C ALA A 621 -5.50 -13.69 31.60
N PRO A 622 -5.52 -13.16 30.37
CA PRO A 622 -5.62 -13.99 29.18
C PRO A 622 -4.40 -14.89 29.05
N VAL A 623 -4.64 -16.14 28.65
CA VAL A 623 -3.59 -17.14 28.44
C VAL A 623 -3.73 -17.66 27.02
N ASP A 624 -2.66 -17.58 26.23
CA ASP A 624 -2.58 -18.23 24.92
C ASP A 624 -2.68 -19.74 25.10
N VAL A 625 -3.74 -20.34 24.56
CA VAL A 625 -3.97 -21.78 24.61
C VAL A 625 -4.15 -22.25 23.18
N HIS A 626 -3.08 -22.76 22.61
CA HIS A 626 -3.13 -23.37 21.29
C HIS A 626 -3.74 -24.77 21.39
N MET A 627 -4.40 -25.26 20.34
CA MET A 627 -4.99 -26.60 20.36
C MET A 627 -3.96 -27.72 20.60
N THR A 628 -2.67 -27.52 20.22
CA THR A 628 -1.60 -28.46 20.62
C THR A 628 -1.42 -28.54 22.13
N ASP A 629 -1.62 -27.44 22.86
CA ASP A 629 -1.45 -27.40 24.32
C ASP A 629 -2.50 -28.27 25.00
N LEU A 630 -3.73 -28.29 24.47
CA LEU A 630 -4.80 -29.16 24.94
C LEU A 630 -4.53 -30.63 24.59
N LEU A 631 -4.15 -30.93 23.34
CA LEU A 631 -3.86 -32.29 22.88
C LEU A 631 -2.68 -32.91 23.64
N ALA A 632 -1.61 -32.13 23.87
CA ALA A 632 -0.44 -32.56 24.61
C ALA A 632 -0.60 -32.43 26.14
N ARG A 633 -1.77 -31.99 26.62
CA ARG A 633 -2.09 -31.78 28.05
C ARG A 633 -1.14 -30.82 28.77
N ARG A 634 -0.58 -29.84 28.04
CA ARG A 634 0.14 -28.69 28.63
C ARG A 634 -0.82 -27.68 29.28
N ALA A 635 -2.08 -27.66 28.84
CA ALA A 635 -3.18 -26.95 29.46
C ALA A 635 -4.44 -27.82 29.48
N ARG A 636 -5.35 -27.56 30.42
CA ARG A 636 -6.70 -28.16 30.45
C ARG A 636 -7.73 -27.04 30.53
N VAL A 637 -8.89 -27.23 29.90
CA VAL A 637 -9.99 -26.25 29.94
C VAL A 637 -10.42 -25.94 31.39
N THR A 638 -10.33 -26.92 32.30
CA THR A 638 -10.66 -26.75 33.73
C THR A 638 -9.64 -25.91 34.51
N ASP A 639 -8.52 -25.52 33.91
CA ASP A 639 -7.53 -24.63 34.55
C ASP A 639 -7.94 -23.13 34.46
N PHE A 640 -9.05 -22.83 33.76
CA PHE A 640 -9.52 -21.48 33.44
C PHE A 640 -10.98 -21.28 33.88
N ILE A 641 -11.36 -20.02 34.15
CA ILE A 641 -12.76 -19.69 34.50
C ILE A 641 -13.68 -19.59 33.28
N GLY A 642 -13.08 -19.57 32.08
CA GLY A 642 -13.76 -19.42 30.81
C GLY A 642 -12.76 -19.50 29.65
N ALA A 643 -13.29 -19.53 28.44
CA ALA A 643 -12.52 -19.58 27.22
C ALA A 643 -13.17 -18.73 26.12
N VAL A 644 -12.35 -18.24 25.18
CA VAL A 644 -12.79 -17.53 23.98
C VAL A 644 -12.13 -18.17 22.76
N ALA A 645 -12.91 -18.60 21.79
CA ALA A 645 -12.41 -19.06 20.49
C ALA A 645 -12.19 -17.85 19.58
N CYS A 646 -10.96 -17.67 19.09
CA CYS A 646 -10.58 -16.49 18.33
C CYS A 646 -10.86 -16.66 16.83
N GLY A 647 -11.04 -15.53 16.13
CA GLY A 647 -11.25 -15.49 14.68
C GLY A 647 -9.98 -15.70 13.85
N GLY A 648 -10.19 -16.04 12.58
CA GLY A 648 -9.16 -16.22 11.57
C GLY A 648 -9.56 -17.30 10.57
N PHE A 649 -8.58 -17.86 9.86
CA PHE A 649 -8.78 -18.83 8.79
C PHE A 649 -8.16 -20.17 9.20
N SER A 650 -8.75 -20.81 10.22
CA SER A 650 -8.22 -22.09 10.70
C SER A 650 -8.23 -23.12 9.59
N TYR A 651 -7.09 -23.76 9.32
CA TYR A 651 -6.91 -24.65 8.15
C TYR A 651 -7.24 -24.00 6.79
N GLY A 652 -7.23 -22.67 6.69
CA GLY A 652 -7.58 -21.94 5.48
C GLY A 652 -9.06 -22.05 5.09
N ASP A 653 -9.94 -22.36 6.06
CA ASP A 653 -11.38 -22.64 5.87
C ASP A 653 -11.68 -23.79 4.90
N VAL A 654 -10.66 -24.62 4.62
CA VAL A 654 -10.81 -25.82 3.81
C VAL A 654 -11.71 -26.80 4.57
N LEU A 655 -12.62 -27.43 3.83
CA LEU A 655 -13.72 -28.27 4.35
C LEU A 655 -14.89 -27.50 4.99
N GLY A 656 -14.82 -26.17 5.10
CA GLY A 656 -15.85 -25.34 5.72
C GLY A 656 -15.27 -24.50 6.87
N ALA A 657 -15.64 -23.22 6.96
CA ALA A 657 -15.10 -22.33 7.97
C ALA A 657 -15.48 -22.79 9.39
N GLY A 658 -14.48 -23.23 10.15
CA GLY A 658 -14.63 -23.69 11.55
C GLY A 658 -15.28 -25.07 11.74
N GLU A 659 -15.44 -25.86 10.66
CA GLU A 659 -16.00 -27.23 10.71
C GLU A 659 -15.02 -28.31 11.21
#